data_AF-A0A8H4U8F4-F1
#
_entry.id   AF-A0A8H4U8F4-F1
#
_cell.length_a   1.000
_cell.length_b   1.000
_cell.length_c   1.000
_cell.angle_alpha   90.00
_cell.angle_beta   90.00
_cell.angle_gamma   90.00
#
_symmetry.space_group_name_H-M   'P 1'
#
loop_
_entity.id
_entity.type
_entity.pdbx_description
1 polymer ?
#
loop_
_entity_poly.entity_id
_entity_poly.type
_entity_poly.pdbx_seq_one_letter_code
_entity_poly.pdbx_strand_id
1 'polypeptide(L)'
;MAAPDLSHEAKIESNQSHDHTAPKASFLDIPDALNPDPGTEDLFEVERNPFAFSPGQLSKLLKPKSLNAFYALGGLNGLERGLRTDRTTGLSMDHSQAPSSKAHSFSSGSIDYTVKGVVGEWPVDALPDTGAKNNFISPRLAKRLGLEPLTNTKSSIQLPNGQKVKSPGKVEVPFSFSGESEEHLLDCCILPKATRDLILCQSFLEVTSTLTTFARRITRSLRAITTRLQLNLLGNDRRCLWGRLDDLPASALADTGCDVMLISTQFAKKHSLKIDRSMEHRRTIQYADGSLDTTAGLVRDVAWQFGNTKERVKCDFYVLDNLTVDAILSNHFLFELDVFARFGNYMVDVGPITDFHLSDLYNIRLISKYSRELEALESSSINDMNSPNAFSPEAVKAERVRRDQISDEIDKLPISEQDQARIDERNRQEIWDGRRRPSNPSRRQALNACDACRKRKTKCDESKPSCARCTRLGLDCSYVETVAAKKNLSVTELTGTLKRMDEKLDILTAFVQQNDGHHRTPREQALCDHAGLASSPSTSQVAAFSPLNLGGTGHLHTASTPFLDTGRILEELSLSQRHSTAPQHLLTWPCSPLQMSEPELQYPMDFEIKRPRLSQSTAPPHCLAGEASPGGNSWLSRLSLSHVSLLTQSYFQHFHPSCLILDESNFYSQVLSNAVQTNFTQNYNTCTVLLVCSLGSIAAYYSGHEEWSSGHEHDVGIGFFNLANEMFRDLEGADWESIQCLLLMGLFYSAKLRVYDAWQVNHRACCTVSILVPLQRMLEAQHCQLFWIAYLQESQILAEFDFPASGLGKLASSMPLPVVPAAGTDPRHAQYQFFFLALISMRKLLNRILFHLYSRTQSDDNMSHDSPHTDKSAAFLSVSPTVIYELDRQLEEWRSCLPQGLEFGTLSEAQLSEISLEQHHRSIDEKLRSHLISRYFAAKSIIHRPYIYKALHHDPTTPLSEIDSRGARIAVGCALLVIANSGMLHEPLVLLLHPINSCRSLFALEVQISLVLRDNSCQFALPQQWRIAEEARKAMSASIAEMSPTAVRDGELLQLLAQ
;
A
#
# COMPACT_ATOMS: atom_id res chain seq x y z
N MET A 1 -83.36 -35.62 11.34
CA MET A 1 -83.56 -36.99 11.88
C MET A 1 -82.39 -37.26 12.83
N ALA A 2 -82.62 -37.95 13.95
CA ALA A 2 -81.62 -38.46 14.91
C ALA A 2 -80.55 -37.49 15.47
N ALA A 3 -80.55 -37.35 16.79
CA ALA A 3 -79.46 -36.95 17.68
C ALA A 3 -79.39 -38.02 18.80
N PRO A 4 -78.54 -37.95 19.85
CA PRO A 4 -77.39 -37.07 20.14
C PRO A 4 -76.07 -37.91 20.07
N ASP A 5 -74.98 -37.84 20.85
CA ASP A 5 -74.41 -37.06 21.99
C ASP A 5 -72.87 -37.28 21.94
N LEU A 6 -71.90 -36.77 22.72
CA LEU A 6 -71.68 -35.86 23.89
C LEU A 6 -70.20 -35.32 23.70
N SER A 7 -69.54 -34.43 24.47
CA SER A 7 -69.83 -33.66 25.69
C SER A 7 -69.05 -32.32 25.76
N HIS A 8 -69.55 -31.43 26.61
CA HIS A 8 -68.90 -30.64 27.67
C HIS A 8 -67.37 -30.87 27.94
N GLU A 9 -66.54 -29.88 28.34
CA GLU A 9 -66.86 -28.50 28.79
C GLU A 9 -65.68 -27.49 28.87
N ALA A 10 -66.05 -26.23 29.17
CA ALA A 10 -65.33 -25.26 30.03
C ALA A 10 -64.09 -24.48 29.50
N LYS A 11 -63.65 -23.53 30.34
CA LYS A 11 -62.85 -22.34 30.00
C LYS A 11 -62.11 -21.81 31.26
N ILE A 12 -60.92 -21.23 31.05
CA ILE A 12 -60.31 -20.13 31.85
C ILE A 12 -59.65 -20.46 33.23
N GLU A 13 -58.49 -19.81 33.47
CA GLU A 13 -57.75 -19.57 34.74
C GLU A 13 -57.10 -20.75 35.52
N SER A 14 -55.93 -20.61 36.18
CA SER A 14 -54.97 -19.48 36.27
C SER A 14 -53.53 -19.89 36.67
N ASN A 15 -52.58 -18.96 36.48
CA ASN A 15 -51.29 -18.74 37.18
C ASN A 15 -50.08 -19.71 37.10
N GLN A 16 -49.02 -19.17 36.48
CA GLN A 16 -47.62 -19.05 36.96
C GLN A 16 -46.78 -20.29 37.36
N SER A 17 -45.79 -20.58 36.51
CA SER A 17 -44.36 -20.40 36.89
C SER A 17 -43.49 -20.18 35.64
N HIS A 18 -42.36 -19.49 35.76
CA HIS A 18 -41.42 -19.29 34.65
C HIS A 18 -40.57 -20.54 34.40
N ASP A 19 -40.28 -20.82 33.12
CA ASP A 19 -38.88 -20.96 32.69
C ASP A 19 -38.72 -20.56 31.21
N HIS A 20 -37.54 -20.06 30.82
CA HIS A 20 -37.28 -19.55 29.46
C HIS A 20 -36.54 -20.58 28.61
N THR A 21 -37.23 -21.12 27.59
CA THR A 21 -36.59 -21.85 26.48
C THR A 21 -36.87 -21.17 25.15
N ALA A 22 -35.86 -21.09 24.28
CA ALA A 22 -35.92 -20.33 23.03
C ALA A 22 -36.81 -21.02 21.98
N PRO A 23 -37.51 -20.26 21.12
CA PRO A 23 -38.37 -20.83 20.08
C PRO A 23 -37.58 -21.57 19.00
N LYS A 24 -38.10 -22.73 18.57
CA LYS A 24 -37.54 -23.50 17.46
C LYS A 24 -37.71 -22.75 16.14
N ALA A 25 -36.66 -22.71 15.32
CA ALA A 25 -36.74 -22.18 13.96
C ALA A 25 -37.63 -23.07 13.07
N SER A 26 -38.48 -22.43 12.26
CA SER A 26 -39.31 -23.10 11.26
C SER A 26 -38.49 -23.45 10.01
N PHE A 27 -38.66 -24.67 9.49
CA PHE A 27 -38.16 -25.01 8.15
C PHE A 27 -38.84 -24.15 7.07
N LEU A 28 -38.08 -23.79 6.04
CA LEU A 28 -38.54 -22.97 4.91
C LEU A 28 -38.85 -23.88 3.73
N ASP A 29 -40.01 -23.69 3.10
CA ASP A 29 -40.48 -24.50 1.98
C ASP A 29 -40.25 -23.75 0.66
N ILE A 30 -39.20 -24.15 -0.05
CA ILE A 30 -38.56 -23.37 -1.11
C ILE A 30 -39.02 -23.70 -2.55
N PRO A 31 -39.34 -24.97 -2.94
CA PRO A 31 -39.48 -25.36 -4.35
C PRO A 31 -40.41 -24.48 -5.20
N ASP A 32 -41.62 -24.18 -4.71
CA ASP A 32 -42.63 -23.45 -5.48
C ASP A 32 -42.54 -21.92 -5.35
N ALA A 33 -41.57 -21.39 -4.59
CA ALA A 33 -41.53 -19.99 -4.18
C ALA A 33 -41.32 -18.99 -5.35
N LEU A 34 -40.86 -19.47 -6.50
CA LEU A 34 -40.60 -18.67 -7.72
C LEU A 34 -41.46 -19.08 -8.93
N ASN A 35 -42.45 -19.95 -8.77
CA ASN A 35 -43.41 -20.25 -9.85
C ASN A 35 -44.33 -19.05 -10.11
N PRO A 36 -44.74 -18.75 -11.36
CA PRO A 36 -45.66 -17.64 -11.66
C PRO A 36 -47.00 -17.73 -10.91
N ASP A 37 -47.62 -16.59 -10.60
CA ASP A 37 -49.04 -16.58 -10.20
C ASP A 37 -49.91 -16.59 -11.49
N PRO A 38 -51.09 -17.24 -11.51
CA PRO A 38 -51.94 -17.25 -12.69
C PRO A 38 -52.32 -15.86 -13.19
N GLY A 39 -52.00 -15.55 -14.45
CA GLY A 39 -52.15 -14.22 -15.05
C GLY A 39 -50.93 -13.31 -14.86
N THR A 40 -49.74 -13.86 -14.59
CA THR A 40 -48.45 -13.14 -14.48
C THR A 40 -47.29 -13.83 -15.19
N GLU A 41 -47.55 -14.94 -15.89
CA GLU A 41 -46.59 -15.79 -16.60
C GLU A 41 -45.69 -14.98 -17.56
N ASP A 42 -46.28 -14.02 -18.27
CA ASP A 42 -45.63 -13.09 -19.20
C ASP A 42 -44.43 -12.31 -18.60
N LEU A 43 -44.37 -12.16 -17.27
CA LEU A 43 -43.27 -11.47 -16.57
C LEU A 43 -42.09 -12.39 -16.25
N PHE A 44 -42.25 -13.71 -16.38
CA PHE A 44 -41.23 -14.69 -16.05
C PHE A 44 -40.33 -15.06 -17.24
N GLU A 45 -40.86 -15.01 -18.47
CA GLU A 45 -40.11 -15.23 -19.71
C GLU A 45 -39.79 -13.89 -20.40
N VAL A 46 -38.52 -13.49 -20.41
CA VAL A 46 -38.07 -12.22 -21.02
C VAL A 46 -36.87 -12.48 -21.94
N GLU A 47 -37.04 -12.24 -23.23
CA GLU A 47 -35.95 -12.39 -24.20
C GLU A 47 -34.77 -11.47 -23.88
N ARG A 48 -33.56 -12.03 -23.93
CA ARG A 48 -32.27 -11.32 -23.78
C ARG A 48 -32.08 -10.55 -22.46
N ASN A 49 -32.71 -11.01 -21.37
CA ASN A 49 -32.44 -10.49 -20.03
C ASN A 49 -30.93 -10.57 -19.69
N PRO A 50 -30.24 -9.46 -19.33
CA PRO A 50 -28.83 -9.48 -18.97
C PRO A 50 -28.57 -9.88 -17.50
N PHE A 51 -29.62 -9.99 -16.68
CA PHE A 51 -29.58 -10.35 -15.26
C PHE A 51 -29.99 -11.82 -15.04
N ALA A 52 -29.64 -12.38 -13.87
CA ALA A 52 -29.92 -13.78 -13.54
C ALA A 52 -31.38 -14.06 -13.14
N PHE A 53 -32.19 -13.01 -12.96
CA PHE A 53 -33.59 -13.11 -12.52
C PHE A 53 -34.52 -12.33 -13.45
N SER A 54 -35.70 -12.88 -13.74
CA SER A 54 -36.73 -12.18 -14.50
C SER A 54 -37.56 -11.20 -13.63
N PRO A 55 -38.22 -10.19 -14.22
CA PRO A 55 -39.08 -9.25 -13.48
C PRO A 55 -40.15 -9.96 -12.64
N GLY A 56 -40.73 -11.06 -13.16
CA GLY A 56 -41.67 -11.92 -12.45
C GLY A 56 -41.07 -12.54 -11.19
N GLN A 57 -39.87 -13.12 -11.28
CA GLN A 57 -39.18 -13.71 -10.13
C GLN A 57 -38.88 -12.66 -9.05
N LEU A 58 -38.48 -11.45 -9.44
CA LEU A 58 -38.25 -10.34 -8.51
C LEU A 58 -39.57 -9.83 -7.90
N SER A 59 -40.68 -9.82 -8.64
CA SER A 59 -41.98 -9.38 -8.14
C SER A 59 -42.51 -10.22 -6.97
N LYS A 60 -42.08 -11.49 -6.86
CA LYS A 60 -42.42 -12.38 -5.73
C LYS A 60 -41.92 -11.84 -4.39
N LEU A 61 -40.87 -11.01 -4.37
CA LEU A 61 -40.37 -10.37 -3.16
C LEU A 61 -41.35 -9.34 -2.56
N LEU A 62 -42.32 -8.83 -3.34
CA LEU A 62 -43.23 -7.76 -2.93
C LEU A 62 -44.39 -8.23 -2.02
N LYS A 63 -44.62 -9.55 -1.90
CA LYS A 63 -45.69 -10.10 -1.04
C LYS A 63 -45.19 -10.25 0.41
N PRO A 64 -45.92 -9.85 1.47
CA PRO A 64 -45.45 -9.86 2.87
C PRO A 64 -45.24 -11.25 3.52
N LYS A 65 -45.10 -12.31 2.73
CA LYS A 65 -44.62 -13.65 3.13
C LYS A 65 -43.42 -14.12 2.29
N SER A 66 -42.67 -13.17 1.71
CA SER A 66 -41.66 -13.38 0.67
C SER A 66 -40.41 -14.19 1.08
N LEU A 67 -40.25 -14.52 2.36
CA LEU A 67 -38.99 -15.08 2.90
C LEU A 67 -38.50 -16.32 2.13
N ASN A 68 -39.38 -17.24 1.74
CA ASN A 68 -39.00 -18.43 0.97
C ASN A 68 -38.51 -18.06 -0.45
N ALA A 69 -39.11 -17.05 -1.09
CA ALA A 69 -38.66 -16.53 -2.39
C ALA A 69 -37.33 -15.77 -2.28
N PHE A 70 -37.13 -15.03 -1.18
CA PHE A 70 -35.85 -14.40 -0.86
C PHE A 70 -34.71 -15.43 -0.71
N TYR A 71 -34.96 -16.54 -0.01
CA TYR A 71 -34.00 -17.65 0.06
C TYR A 71 -33.84 -18.40 -1.26
N ALA A 72 -34.90 -18.57 -2.05
CA ALA A 72 -34.83 -19.16 -3.40
C ALA A 72 -33.95 -18.35 -4.37
N LEU A 73 -33.95 -17.01 -4.24
CA LEU A 73 -33.09 -16.08 -4.98
C LEU A 73 -31.67 -15.97 -4.39
N GLY A 74 -31.29 -16.83 -3.44
CA GLY A 74 -29.97 -16.88 -2.81
C GLY A 74 -29.72 -15.80 -1.74
N GLY A 75 -30.77 -15.18 -1.21
CA GLY A 75 -30.69 -14.09 -0.24
C GLY A 75 -29.98 -12.85 -0.77
N LEU A 76 -29.48 -11.98 0.12
CA LEU A 76 -28.86 -10.70 -0.30
C LEU A 76 -27.63 -10.90 -1.22
N ASN A 77 -26.83 -11.96 -1.04
CA ASN A 77 -25.70 -12.27 -1.93
C ASN A 77 -26.13 -12.82 -3.29
N GLY A 78 -27.24 -13.57 -3.34
CA GLY A 78 -27.80 -14.05 -4.60
C GLY A 78 -28.40 -12.91 -5.41
N LEU A 79 -29.13 -12.00 -4.75
CA LEU A 79 -29.62 -10.77 -5.35
C LEU A 79 -28.48 -9.85 -5.85
N GLU A 80 -27.46 -9.62 -5.03
CA GLU A 80 -26.25 -8.87 -5.39
C GLU A 80 -25.61 -9.39 -6.69
N ARG A 81 -25.26 -10.69 -6.71
CA ARG A 81 -24.61 -11.34 -7.86
C ARG A 81 -25.52 -11.44 -9.08
N GLY A 82 -26.80 -11.75 -8.89
CA GLY A 82 -27.75 -11.97 -9.97
C GLY A 82 -28.24 -10.69 -10.64
N LEU A 83 -28.35 -9.60 -9.89
CA LEU A 83 -28.62 -8.25 -10.40
C LEU A 83 -27.34 -7.49 -10.80
N ARG A 84 -26.16 -8.08 -10.55
CA ARG A 84 -24.83 -7.47 -10.80
C ARG A 84 -24.68 -6.07 -10.17
N THR A 85 -25.20 -5.95 -8.95
CA THR A 85 -25.12 -4.76 -8.11
C THR A 85 -24.13 -5.00 -6.98
N ASP A 86 -23.82 -3.97 -6.21
CA ASP A 86 -23.04 -4.03 -4.98
C ASP A 86 -23.95 -3.63 -3.81
N ARG A 87 -23.92 -4.39 -2.71
CA ARG A 87 -24.82 -4.18 -1.55
C ARG A 87 -24.60 -2.87 -0.79
N THR A 88 -23.53 -2.13 -1.07
CA THR A 88 -23.18 -0.86 -0.42
C THR A 88 -23.39 0.36 -1.32
N THR A 89 -23.20 0.24 -2.65
CA THR A 89 -23.38 1.35 -3.61
C THR A 89 -24.65 1.28 -4.46
N GLY A 90 -25.31 0.12 -4.55
CA GLY A 90 -26.55 -0.07 -5.30
C GLY A 90 -26.35 -0.17 -6.82
N LEU A 91 -27.39 0.19 -7.59
CA LEU A 91 -27.32 0.25 -9.06
C LEU A 91 -27.20 1.73 -9.49
N SER A 92 -25.97 2.19 -9.70
CA SER A 92 -25.74 3.44 -10.43
C SER A 92 -26.23 3.32 -11.87
N MET A 93 -26.79 4.41 -12.42
CA MET A 93 -27.27 4.47 -13.81
C MET A 93 -26.15 4.32 -14.85
N ASP A 94 -24.89 4.56 -14.47
CA ASP A 94 -23.76 4.54 -15.40
C ASP A 94 -23.12 3.14 -15.61
N HIS A 95 -23.65 2.09 -14.95
CA HIS A 95 -23.16 0.71 -15.07
C HIS A 95 -23.47 0.05 -16.42
N SER A 96 -22.85 0.55 -17.48
CA SER A 96 -22.83 -0.04 -18.83
C SER A 96 -21.54 -0.81 -19.14
N GLN A 97 -20.46 -0.62 -18.34
CA GLN A 97 -19.18 -1.34 -18.43
C GLN A 97 -18.58 -1.62 -17.04
N ALA A 98 -17.60 -2.53 -16.93
CA ALA A 98 -17.08 -3.07 -15.65
C ALA A 98 -15.54 -2.95 -15.50
N PRO A 99 -15.00 -2.79 -14.27
CA PRO A 99 -13.58 -2.48 -13.99
C PRO A 99 -12.67 -3.72 -13.76
N SER A 100 -11.35 -3.48 -13.64
CA SER A 100 -10.29 -4.52 -13.49
C SER A 100 -9.41 -4.35 -12.23
N SER A 101 -8.75 -5.43 -11.79
CA SER A 101 -8.33 -5.68 -10.39
C SER A 101 -6.87 -5.40 -9.98
N LYS A 102 -6.65 -5.14 -8.67
CA LYS A 102 -5.34 -5.22 -7.97
C LYS A 102 -4.81 -6.69 -7.95
N ALA A 103 -3.53 -6.89 -7.59
CA ALA A 103 -2.93 -8.21 -7.41
C ALA A 103 -3.27 -8.84 -6.04
N HIS A 104 -3.39 -10.17 -5.96
CA HIS A 104 -3.81 -10.88 -4.74
C HIS A 104 -2.72 -11.82 -4.21
N SER A 105 -2.48 -11.80 -2.90
CA SER A 105 -1.48 -12.64 -2.23
C SER A 105 -2.12 -13.87 -1.57
N PHE A 106 -2.26 -14.94 -2.34
CA PHE A 106 -2.93 -16.18 -1.91
C PHE A 106 -2.04 -17.13 -1.07
N SER A 107 -0.92 -16.65 -0.51
CA SER A 107 0.02 -17.47 0.27
C SER A 107 0.06 -17.03 1.73
N SER A 108 -1.07 -17.16 2.44
CA SER A 108 -1.23 -16.60 3.79
C SER A 108 -0.90 -17.57 4.93
N GLY A 109 -1.19 -18.87 4.78
CA GLY A 109 -1.09 -19.86 5.87
C GLY A 109 -1.94 -19.58 7.12
N SER A 110 -2.81 -18.57 7.08
CA SER A 110 -3.58 -18.05 8.22
C SER A 110 -4.98 -18.67 8.33
N ILE A 111 -5.34 -19.53 7.37
CA ILE A 111 -6.67 -20.12 7.22
C ILE A 111 -6.49 -21.64 7.08
N ASP A 112 -7.19 -22.39 7.91
CA ASP A 112 -7.40 -23.82 7.73
C ASP A 112 -8.76 -24.05 7.04
N TYR A 113 -8.73 -24.89 6.00
CA TYR A 113 -9.91 -25.45 5.34
C TYR A 113 -10.05 -26.91 5.78
N THR A 114 -11.16 -27.28 6.42
CA THR A 114 -11.38 -28.65 6.93
C THR A 114 -12.78 -29.15 6.63
N VAL A 115 -12.88 -30.42 6.24
CA VAL A 115 -14.15 -31.15 6.14
C VAL A 115 -14.47 -31.70 7.54
N LYS A 116 -15.62 -31.33 8.09
CA LYS A 116 -16.09 -31.89 9.37
C LYS A 116 -16.75 -33.24 9.12
N GLY A 117 -16.30 -34.27 9.82
CA GLY A 117 -16.90 -35.61 9.76
C GLY A 117 -16.77 -36.37 11.07
N VAL A 118 -17.23 -37.61 11.05
CA VAL A 118 -17.20 -38.54 12.18
C VAL A 118 -16.64 -39.88 11.70
N VAL A 119 -15.78 -40.50 12.51
CA VAL A 119 -15.17 -41.80 12.27
C VAL A 119 -15.47 -42.72 13.45
N GLY A 120 -16.42 -43.63 13.28
CA GLY A 120 -17.06 -44.34 14.41
C GLY A 120 -17.81 -43.35 15.30
N GLU A 121 -17.41 -43.23 16.57
CA GLU A 121 -17.95 -42.23 17.51
C GLU A 121 -17.12 -40.93 17.57
N TRP A 122 -15.98 -40.86 16.85
CA TRP A 122 -15.01 -39.78 17.01
C TRP A 122 -15.20 -38.66 15.97
N PRO A 123 -15.46 -37.40 16.36
CA PRO A 123 -15.44 -36.29 15.43
C PRO A 123 -14.00 -36.03 14.91
N VAL A 124 -13.87 -35.77 13.62
CA VAL A 124 -12.58 -35.59 12.93
C VAL A 124 -12.64 -34.37 11.99
N ASP A 125 -11.61 -33.53 12.10
CA ASP A 125 -11.32 -32.43 11.18
C ASP A 125 -10.41 -32.95 10.06
N ALA A 126 -11.00 -33.38 8.95
CA ALA A 126 -10.27 -33.95 7.83
C ALA A 126 -9.75 -32.85 6.87
N LEU A 127 -8.53 -33.03 6.35
CA LEU A 127 -7.96 -32.15 5.32
C LEU A 127 -8.45 -32.59 3.92
N PRO A 128 -9.18 -31.75 3.16
CA PRO A 128 -9.41 -32.01 1.74
C PRO A 128 -8.15 -31.69 0.93
N ASP A 129 -7.58 -32.69 0.25
CA ASP A 129 -6.29 -32.60 -0.44
C ASP A 129 -6.40 -33.14 -1.88
N THR A 130 -6.45 -32.23 -2.85
CA THR A 130 -6.48 -32.55 -4.27
C THR A 130 -5.12 -32.99 -4.84
N GLY A 131 -4.02 -32.82 -4.09
CA GLY A 131 -2.69 -33.36 -4.41
C GLY A 131 -2.43 -34.78 -3.90
N ALA A 132 -3.28 -35.29 -2.99
CA ALA A 132 -3.17 -36.64 -2.43
C ALA A 132 -3.71 -37.71 -3.39
N LYS A 133 -2.90 -38.75 -3.67
CA LYS A 133 -3.29 -39.89 -4.54
C LYS A 133 -4.14 -40.96 -3.82
N ASN A 134 -4.07 -41.04 -2.50
CA ASN A 134 -4.85 -41.96 -1.66
C ASN A 134 -5.35 -41.17 -0.43
N ASN A 135 -6.38 -41.65 0.25
CA ASN A 135 -6.69 -41.15 1.58
C ASN A 135 -5.53 -41.51 2.53
N PHE A 136 -5.25 -40.68 3.54
CA PHE A 136 -4.21 -40.95 4.54
C PHE A 136 -4.73 -40.79 5.97
N ILE A 137 -4.26 -41.65 6.86
CA ILE A 137 -4.62 -41.63 8.29
C ILE A 137 -3.36 -41.58 9.18
N SER A 138 -3.44 -40.89 10.31
CA SER A 138 -2.35 -40.89 11.28
C SER A 138 -2.28 -42.20 12.08
N PRO A 139 -1.08 -42.64 12.51
CA PRO A 139 -0.94 -43.76 13.45
C PRO A 139 -1.64 -43.53 14.80
N ARG A 140 -1.98 -42.27 15.14
CA ARG A 140 -2.71 -41.94 16.38
C ARG A 140 -4.20 -42.22 16.23
N LEU A 141 -4.81 -41.80 15.12
CA LEU A 141 -6.22 -42.06 14.85
C LEU A 141 -6.45 -43.56 14.56
N ALA A 142 -5.63 -44.18 13.70
CA ALA A 142 -5.73 -45.62 13.42
C ALA A 142 -5.66 -46.47 14.71
N LYS A 143 -4.71 -46.17 15.61
CA LYS A 143 -4.61 -46.85 16.91
C LYS A 143 -5.79 -46.55 17.86
N ARG A 144 -6.35 -45.34 17.83
CA ARG A 144 -7.56 -44.99 18.63
C ARG A 144 -8.79 -45.78 18.17
N LEU A 145 -8.87 -46.09 16.88
CA LEU A 145 -9.94 -46.87 16.26
C LEU A 145 -9.71 -48.40 16.34
N GLY A 146 -8.57 -48.86 16.86
CA GLY A 146 -8.21 -50.28 16.91
C GLY A 146 -7.87 -50.91 15.56
N LEU A 147 -7.57 -50.09 14.54
CA LEU A 147 -7.31 -50.54 13.17
C LEU A 147 -5.84 -50.96 12.99
N GLU A 148 -5.61 -52.24 12.69
CA GLU A 148 -4.29 -52.80 12.38
C GLU A 148 -4.04 -52.87 10.86
N PRO A 149 -2.80 -52.67 10.37
CA PRO A 149 -2.53 -52.57 8.92
C PRO A 149 -2.77 -53.87 8.16
N LEU A 150 -3.53 -53.79 7.06
CA LEU A 150 -3.82 -54.92 6.17
C LEU A 150 -2.54 -55.58 5.64
N THR A 151 -2.47 -56.91 5.71
CA THR A 151 -1.27 -57.66 5.27
C THR A 151 -0.95 -57.42 3.80
N ASN A 152 0.35 -57.35 3.47
CA ASN A 152 0.90 -57.10 2.13
C ASN A 152 0.56 -55.74 1.48
N THR A 153 -0.17 -54.83 2.14
CA THR A 153 -0.51 -53.49 1.60
C THR A 153 0.59 -52.42 1.77
N LYS A 154 1.81 -52.81 2.15
CA LYS A 154 2.94 -51.90 2.41
C LYS A 154 3.38 -51.18 1.14
N SER A 155 3.36 -49.85 1.17
CA SER A 155 3.62 -48.99 0.02
C SER A 155 4.76 -47.98 0.30
N SER A 156 5.20 -47.28 -0.75
CA SER A 156 6.15 -46.17 -0.64
C SER A 156 5.49 -44.89 -1.13
N ILE A 157 5.36 -43.92 -0.25
CA ILE A 157 4.78 -42.59 -0.49
C ILE A 157 5.91 -41.67 -0.94
N GLN A 158 5.70 -40.90 -2.01
CA GLN A 158 6.67 -39.90 -2.50
C GLN A 158 6.29 -38.51 -1.98
N LEU A 159 7.26 -37.80 -1.42
CA LEU A 159 7.14 -36.42 -0.97
C LEU A 159 7.49 -35.43 -2.10
N PRO A 160 7.10 -34.15 -2.00
CA PRO A 160 7.22 -33.18 -3.11
C PRO A 160 8.65 -32.87 -3.56
N ASN A 161 9.64 -33.08 -2.68
CA ASN A 161 11.08 -32.99 -2.94
C ASN A 161 11.71 -34.31 -3.43
N GLY A 162 10.90 -35.31 -3.79
CA GLY A 162 11.35 -36.61 -4.29
C GLY A 162 11.77 -37.63 -3.23
N GLN A 163 11.78 -37.27 -1.94
CA GLN A 163 12.04 -38.23 -0.86
C GLN A 163 10.92 -39.29 -0.77
N LYS A 164 11.23 -40.47 -0.23
CA LYS A 164 10.29 -41.61 -0.17
C LYS A 164 10.10 -42.16 1.25
N VAL A 165 8.86 -42.09 1.74
CA VAL A 165 8.43 -42.56 3.07
C VAL A 165 7.77 -43.93 2.93
N LYS A 166 8.15 -44.90 3.77
CA LYS A 166 7.54 -46.24 3.77
C LYS A 166 6.27 -46.25 4.62
N SER A 167 5.14 -46.64 4.04
CA SER A 167 3.89 -46.84 4.77
C SER A 167 3.87 -48.20 5.48
N PRO A 168 3.34 -48.30 6.73
CA PRO A 168 3.13 -49.58 7.41
C PRO A 168 2.10 -50.50 6.72
N GLY A 169 1.17 -49.91 5.95
CA GLY A 169 0.07 -50.57 5.26
C GLY A 169 -1.16 -49.64 5.12
N LYS A 170 -2.21 -50.17 4.49
CA LYS A 170 -3.55 -49.59 4.43
C LYS A 170 -4.43 -50.08 5.59
N VAL A 171 -5.45 -49.29 5.91
CA VAL A 171 -6.60 -49.64 6.76
C VAL A 171 -7.87 -49.06 6.15
N GLU A 172 -9.00 -49.76 6.33
CA GLU A 172 -10.33 -49.26 5.97
C GLU A 172 -10.88 -48.41 7.12
N VAL A 173 -11.43 -47.23 6.81
CA VAL A 173 -11.83 -46.22 7.80
C VAL A 173 -13.25 -45.73 7.49
N PRO A 174 -14.27 -46.08 8.30
CA PRO A 174 -15.64 -45.60 8.09
C PRO A 174 -15.73 -44.10 8.40
N PHE A 175 -16.20 -43.29 7.45
CA PHE A 175 -16.28 -41.84 7.57
C PHE A 175 -17.66 -41.33 7.12
N SER A 176 -18.37 -40.63 8.00
CA SER A 176 -19.60 -39.91 7.68
C SER A 176 -19.35 -38.40 7.70
N PHE A 177 -19.95 -37.64 6.79
CA PHE A 177 -19.93 -36.17 6.86
C PHE A 177 -20.74 -35.66 8.06
N SER A 178 -20.31 -34.56 8.68
CA SER A 178 -20.95 -34.05 9.90
C SER A 178 -22.40 -33.62 9.66
N GLY A 179 -23.34 -34.28 10.33
CA GLY A 179 -24.79 -34.06 10.17
C GLY A 179 -25.44 -34.86 9.03
N GLU A 180 -24.70 -35.72 8.34
CA GLU A 180 -25.20 -36.60 7.29
C GLU A 180 -25.12 -38.06 7.78
N SER A 181 -26.06 -38.92 7.36
CA SER A 181 -26.18 -40.31 7.83
C SER A 181 -25.61 -41.35 6.86
N GLU A 182 -24.97 -40.90 5.77
CA GLU A 182 -24.31 -41.74 4.79
C GLU A 182 -22.86 -42.00 5.25
N GLU A 183 -22.49 -43.27 5.40
CA GLU A 183 -21.14 -43.68 5.76
C GLU A 183 -20.36 -44.10 4.51
N HIS A 184 -19.17 -43.53 4.34
CA HIS A 184 -18.25 -43.85 3.27
C HIS A 184 -17.03 -44.59 3.83
N LEU A 185 -16.73 -45.79 3.32
CA LEU A 185 -15.56 -46.56 3.74
C LEU A 185 -14.31 -46.05 2.99
N LEU A 186 -13.41 -45.37 3.72
CA LEU A 186 -12.19 -44.78 3.16
C LEU A 186 -11.03 -45.76 3.18
N ASP A 187 -10.44 -45.98 2.01
CA ASP A 187 -9.27 -46.84 1.83
C ASP A 187 -7.97 -46.06 2.13
N CYS A 188 -7.56 -46.03 3.40
CA CYS A 188 -6.56 -45.12 3.95
C CYS A 188 -5.15 -45.74 4.08
N CYS A 189 -4.14 -45.10 3.48
CA CYS A 189 -2.73 -45.40 3.73
C CYS A 189 -2.27 -44.80 5.07
N ILE A 190 -1.59 -45.57 5.92
CA ILE A 190 -1.01 -45.03 7.16
C ILE A 190 0.26 -44.21 6.84
N LEU A 191 0.30 -42.95 7.29
CA LEU A 191 1.45 -42.05 7.10
C LEU A 191 2.22 -41.90 8.45
N PRO A 192 3.43 -42.49 8.63
CA PRO A 192 4.09 -42.64 9.94
C PRO A 192 4.28 -41.40 10.81
N LYS A 193 4.28 -40.20 10.22
CA LYS A 193 4.48 -38.92 10.91
C LYS A 193 3.44 -37.87 10.49
N ALA A 194 2.23 -38.30 10.14
CA ALA A 194 1.17 -37.41 9.64
C ALA A 194 0.96 -36.17 10.53
N THR A 195 0.91 -35.00 9.90
CA THR A 195 0.58 -33.71 10.55
C THR A 195 -0.92 -33.54 10.81
N ARG A 196 -1.77 -34.27 10.08
CA ARG A 196 -3.24 -34.32 10.21
C ARG A 196 -3.68 -35.74 10.59
N ASP A 197 -4.81 -35.88 11.28
CA ASP A 197 -5.33 -37.20 11.68
C ASP A 197 -6.01 -37.94 10.51
N LEU A 198 -6.66 -37.22 9.57
CA LEU A 198 -7.23 -37.76 8.33
C LEU A 198 -7.03 -36.77 7.16
N ILE A 199 -6.68 -37.30 5.98
CA ILE A 199 -6.55 -36.57 4.71
C ILE A 199 -7.40 -37.27 3.65
N LEU A 200 -8.24 -36.50 2.96
CA LEU A 200 -9.18 -36.96 1.93
C LEU A 200 -8.63 -36.66 0.53
N CYS A 201 -8.55 -37.66 -0.34
CA CYS A 201 -7.93 -37.53 -1.66
C CYS A 201 -8.86 -37.03 -2.77
N GLN A 202 -8.27 -36.58 -3.87
CA GLN A 202 -8.95 -36.08 -5.07
C GLN A 202 -10.15 -36.95 -5.48
N SER A 203 -9.95 -38.26 -5.67
CA SER A 203 -11.01 -39.17 -6.14
C SER A 203 -12.20 -39.26 -5.18
N PHE A 204 -11.98 -39.17 -3.86
CA PHE A 204 -13.07 -39.14 -2.89
C PHE A 204 -13.81 -37.79 -2.92
N LEU A 205 -13.07 -36.68 -3.03
CA LEU A 205 -13.63 -35.33 -3.11
C LEU A 205 -14.44 -35.11 -4.40
N GLU A 206 -14.03 -35.73 -5.51
CA GLU A 206 -14.76 -35.76 -6.78
C GLU A 206 -16.03 -36.61 -6.71
N VAL A 207 -15.92 -37.88 -6.29
CA VAL A 207 -17.08 -38.80 -6.21
C VAL A 207 -18.16 -38.26 -5.26
N THR A 208 -17.76 -37.66 -4.14
CA THR A 208 -18.70 -37.01 -3.21
C THR A 208 -19.11 -35.59 -3.64
N SER A 209 -18.58 -35.07 -4.75
CA SER A 209 -18.77 -33.68 -5.25
C SER A 209 -18.54 -32.60 -4.18
N THR A 210 -17.61 -32.85 -3.26
CA THR A 210 -17.35 -32.02 -2.06
C THR A 210 -16.62 -30.71 -2.39
N LEU A 211 -15.97 -30.61 -3.56
CA LEU A 211 -15.35 -29.38 -4.05
C LEU A 211 -16.26 -28.54 -4.97
N THR A 212 -17.46 -29.04 -5.29
CA THR A 212 -18.40 -28.41 -6.23
C THR A 212 -19.80 -28.35 -5.61
N THR A 213 -20.70 -29.28 -5.94
CA THR A 213 -22.10 -29.31 -5.50
C THR A 213 -22.27 -29.25 -3.97
N PHE A 214 -21.32 -29.82 -3.23
CA PHE A 214 -21.35 -29.88 -1.76
C PHE A 214 -20.21 -29.09 -1.10
N ALA A 215 -19.69 -28.03 -1.74
CA ALA A 215 -18.66 -27.14 -1.18
C ALA A 215 -18.98 -26.63 0.25
N ARG A 216 -20.26 -26.54 0.62
CA ARG A 216 -20.74 -26.26 1.99
C ARG A 216 -20.22 -27.20 3.09
N ARG A 217 -19.71 -28.39 2.73
CA ARG A 217 -19.08 -29.36 3.66
C ARG A 217 -17.69 -28.91 4.12
N ILE A 218 -17.06 -27.97 3.41
CA ILE A 218 -15.75 -27.42 3.74
C ILE A 218 -15.93 -26.21 4.67
N THR A 219 -15.34 -26.29 5.85
CA THR A 219 -15.36 -25.22 6.85
C THR A 219 -14.05 -24.43 6.85
N ARG A 220 -14.15 -23.10 6.93
CA ARG A 220 -13.03 -22.15 6.95
C ARG A 220 -12.83 -21.62 8.37
N SER A 221 -11.62 -21.77 8.91
CA SER A 221 -11.26 -21.30 10.26
C SER A 221 -9.90 -20.60 10.28
N LEU A 222 -9.71 -19.59 11.14
CA LEU A 222 -8.42 -18.92 11.30
C LEU A 222 -7.44 -19.79 12.11
N ARG A 223 -6.22 -19.95 11.60
CA ARG A 223 -5.16 -20.74 12.24
C ARG A 223 -4.52 -19.97 13.38
N ALA A 224 -4.55 -20.52 14.60
CA ALA A 224 -3.90 -19.92 15.76
C ALA A 224 -2.37 -19.90 15.62
N ILE A 225 -1.73 -18.86 16.18
CA ILE A 225 -0.37 -18.39 15.82
C ILE A 225 0.70 -19.50 15.99
N THR A 226 1.01 -20.16 14.88
CA THR A 226 2.20 -21.01 14.67
C THR A 226 2.67 -20.85 13.22
N THR A 227 3.97 -21.02 12.97
CA THR A 227 4.70 -20.13 12.05
C THR A 227 5.22 -20.78 10.76
N ARG A 228 4.48 -21.71 10.13
CA ARG A 228 4.93 -22.45 8.93
C ARG A 228 3.82 -22.66 7.89
N LEU A 229 4.19 -22.55 6.62
CA LEU A 229 3.34 -22.86 5.46
C LEU A 229 3.39 -24.37 5.19
N GLN A 230 2.23 -25.02 5.02
CA GLN A 230 2.14 -26.45 4.73
C GLN A 230 2.11 -26.72 3.23
N LEU A 231 2.78 -27.80 2.80
CA LEU A 231 2.76 -28.35 1.46
C LEU A 231 2.50 -29.86 1.58
N ASN A 232 1.25 -30.27 1.35
CA ASN A 232 0.79 -31.62 1.66
C ASN A 232 0.68 -32.57 0.45
N LEU A 233 1.11 -32.15 -0.76
CA LEU A 233 1.20 -32.98 -1.96
C LEU A 233 1.79 -34.39 -1.70
N LEU A 234 0.94 -35.41 -1.88
CA LEU A 234 1.18 -36.82 -1.53
C LEU A 234 0.78 -37.75 -2.69
N GLY A 235 1.39 -37.57 -3.86
CA GLY A 235 1.03 -38.33 -5.07
C GLY A 235 1.90 -38.05 -6.29
N ASN A 236 1.66 -38.84 -7.34
CA ASN A 236 2.23 -38.65 -8.68
C ASN A 236 1.16 -38.45 -9.78
N ASP A 237 -0.12 -38.60 -9.45
CA ASP A 237 -1.24 -38.32 -10.36
C ASP A 237 -1.62 -36.85 -10.16
N ARG A 238 -1.72 -36.06 -11.23
CA ARG A 238 -1.63 -34.58 -11.15
C ARG A 238 -2.71 -33.92 -11.99
N ARG A 239 -3.84 -33.55 -11.37
CA ARG A 239 -4.88 -32.80 -12.05
C ARG A 239 -4.52 -31.31 -12.10
N CYS A 240 -3.96 -30.88 -13.22
CA CYS A 240 -3.40 -29.53 -13.40
C CYS A 240 -4.43 -28.59 -14.02
N LEU A 241 -4.46 -27.34 -13.54
CA LEU A 241 -5.18 -26.25 -14.18
C LEU A 241 -4.35 -25.71 -15.35
N TRP A 242 -4.94 -25.67 -16.55
CA TRP A 242 -4.32 -25.11 -17.75
C TRP A 242 -4.59 -23.61 -17.88
N GLY A 243 -3.60 -22.86 -18.38
CA GLY A 243 -3.69 -21.41 -18.50
C GLY A 243 -2.48 -20.76 -19.17
N ARG A 244 -2.28 -19.48 -18.86
CA ARG A 244 -1.08 -18.72 -19.23
C ARG A 244 -0.52 -18.00 -18.01
N LEU A 245 0.79 -17.78 -18.03
CA LEU A 245 1.58 -17.14 -16.98
C LEU A 245 2.43 -16.04 -17.66
N ASP A 246 2.03 -14.78 -17.49
CA ASP A 246 2.51 -13.63 -18.29
C ASP A 246 2.46 -13.93 -19.80
N ASP A 247 1.25 -14.17 -20.32
CA ASP A 247 0.91 -14.50 -21.72
C ASP A 247 1.45 -15.85 -22.26
N LEU A 248 2.50 -16.42 -21.66
CA LEU A 248 3.09 -17.70 -22.05
C LEU A 248 2.24 -18.89 -21.56
N PRO A 249 1.97 -19.92 -22.39
CA PRO A 249 1.22 -21.11 -21.96
C PRO A 249 1.86 -21.82 -20.75
N ALA A 250 1.03 -22.21 -19.78
CA ALA A 250 1.46 -22.83 -18.52
C ALA A 250 0.41 -23.82 -17.97
N SER A 251 0.84 -24.68 -17.06
CA SER A 251 -0.02 -25.59 -16.30
C SER A 251 0.47 -25.68 -14.86
N ALA A 252 -0.43 -25.54 -13.89
CA ALA A 252 -0.11 -25.57 -12.47
C ALA A 252 -1.01 -26.58 -11.74
N LEU A 253 -0.45 -27.32 -10.78
CA LEU A 253 -1.22 -28.28 -10.00
C LEU A 253 -2.19 -27.55 -9.06
N ALA A 254 -3.47 -27.93 -9.07
CA ALA A 254 -4.44 -27.44 -8.10
C ALA A 254 -4.35 -28.29 -6.82
N ASP A 255 -3.82 -27.74 -5.73
CA ASP A 255 -3.59 -28.43 -4.46
C ASP A 255 -4.28 -27.73 -3.27
N THR A 256 -5.46 -28.23 -2.86
CA THR A 256 -6.18 -27.73 -1.67
C THR A 256 -5.52 -28.11 -0.35
N GLY A 257 -4.53 -29.00 -0.35
CA GLY A 257 -3.69 -29.31 0.79
C GLY A 257 -2.56 -28.30 1.02
N CYS A 258 -2.30 -27.38 0.07
CA CYS A 258 -1.16 -26.46 0.11
C CYS A 258 -1.54 -25.03 0.54
N ASP A 259 -0.85 -24.48 1.55
CA ASP A 259 -1.04 -23.09 2.03
C ASP A 259 -0.37 -22.02 1.13
N VAL A 260 0.37 -22.43 0.10
CA VAL A 260 1.36 -21.59 -0.59
C VAL A 260 1.42 -21.81 -2.10
N MET A 261 1.43 -20.71 -2.86
CA MET A 261 1.68 -20.70 -4.30
C MET A 261 3.15 -21.02 -4.55
N LEU A 262 3.46 -22.06 -5.35
CA LEU A 262 4.83 -22.50 -5.58
C LEU A 262 5.18 -22.65 -7.07
N ILE A 263 6.44 -22.43 -7.41
CA ILE A 263 7.00 -22.59 -8.75
C ILE A 263 8.39 -23.25 -8.68
N SER A 264 8.74 -24.09 -9.65
CA SER A 264 10.07 -24.71 -9.68
C SER A 264 11.11 -23.70 -10.17
N THR A 265 12.33 -23.80 -9.64
CA THR A 265 13.46 -22.98 -10.13
C THR A 265 13.75 -23.16 -11.61
N GLN A 266 13.48 -24.36 -12.15
CA GLN A 266 13.69 -24.66 -13.56
C GLN A 266 12.62 -23.98 -14.43
N PHE A 267 11.35 -24.04 -14.01
CA PHE A 267 10.23 -23.43 -14.73
C PHE A 267 10.29 -21.90 -14.69
N ALA A 268 10.53 -21.31 -13.51
CA ALA A 268 10.70 -19.86 -13.36
C ALA A 268 11.84 -19.32 -14.26
N LYS A 269 12.98 -20.01 -14.32
CA LYS A 269 14.09 -19.64 -15.25
C LYS A 269 13.73 -19.83 -16.72
N LYS A 270 13.01 -20.89 -17.07
CA LYS A 270 12.56 -21.18 -18.45
C LYS A 270 11.65 -20.08 -19.01
N HIS A 271 10.83 -19.47 -18.16
CA HIS A 271 9.94 -18.36 -18.51
C HIS A 271 10.56 -16.97 -18.21
N SER A 272 11.88 -16.89 -18.04
CA SER A 272 12.64 -15.65 -17.73
C SER A 272 12.17 -14.88 -16.49
N LEU A 273 11.40 -15.53 -15.59
CA LEU A 273 10.80 -14.90 -14.43
C LEU A 273 11.88 -14.56 -13.38
N LYS A 274 11.83 -13.32 -12.88
CA LYS A 274 12.83 -12.78 -11.95
C LYS A 274 12.64 -13.37 -10.55
N ILE A 275 13.29 -14.50 -10.30
CA ILE A 275 13.41 -15.12 -8.97
C ILE A 275 14.20 -14.17 -8.05
N ASP A 276 13.52 -13.47 -7.14
CA ASP A 276 14.20 -12.79 -6.04
C ASP A 276 14.63 -13.83 -5.00
N ARG A 277 15.95 -14.05 -4.88
CA ARG A 277 16.55 -15.01 -3.95
C ARG A 277 16.94 -14.38 -2.60
N SER A 278 16.47 -13.16 -2.31
CA SER A 278 16.60 -12.49 -1.02
C SER A 278 16.16 -13.40 0.14
N MET A 279 16.86 -13.34 1.29
CA MET A 279 16.55 -14.22 2.44
C MET A 279 15.16 -13.94 3.02
N GLU A 280 14.72 -12.67 2.96
CA GLU A 280 13.39 -12.20 3.35
C GLU A 280 12.24 -12.79 2.52
N HIS A 281 12.52 -13.37 1.36
CA HIS A 281 11.51 -14.00 0.48
C HIS A 281 11.66 -15.52 0.43
N ARG A 282 12.55 -16.08 1.25
CA ARG A 282 12.58 -17.51 1.57
C ARG A 282 11.57 -17.81 2.67
N ARG A 283 10.93 -18.98 2.58
CA ARG A 283 9.95 -19.47 3.55
C ARG A 283 10.32 -20.89 3.93
N THR A 284 10.32 -21.20 5.21
CA THR A 284 10.38 -22.59 5.67
C THR A 284 9.01 -23.22 5.47
N ILE A 285 8.93 -24.19 4.57
CA ILE A 285 7.73 -24.98 4.31
C ILE A 285 7.79 -26.29 5.09
N GLN A 286 6.63 -26.83 5.45
CA GLN A 286 6.50 -28.11 6.15
C GLN A 286 5.73 -29.12 5.30
N TYR A 287 6.29 -30.32 5.14
CA TYR A 287 5.66 -31.44 4.45
C TYR A 287 4.71 -32.21 5.37
N ALA A 288 3.81 -33.01 4.77
CA ALA A 288 2.81 -33.81 5.50
C ALA A 288 3.38 -34.85 6.49
N ASP A 289 4.66 -35.23 6.39
CA ASP A 289 5.38 -36.08 7.36
C ASP A 289 6.08 -35.27 8.48
N GLY A 290 5.84 -33.95 8.51
CA GLY A 290 6.42 -33.01 9.46
C GLY A 290 7.84 -32.54 9.13
N SER A 291 8.51 -33.07 8.10
CA SER A 291 9.83 -32.60 7.66
C SER A 291 9.77 -31.20 7.03
N LEU A 292 10.93 -30.53 6.93
CA LEU A 292 11.02 -29.11 6.56
C LEU A 292 11.90 -28.91 5.33
N ASP A 293 11.52 -27.92 4.51
CA ASP A 293 12.33 -27.39 3.41
C ASP A 293 12.40 -25.86 3.48
N THR A 294 13.18 -25.22 2.62
CA THR A 294 13.21 -23.76 2.52
C THR A 294 13.18 -23.30 1.07
N THR A 295 12.20 -22.46 0.72
CA THR A 295 12.09 -21.90 -0.62
C THR A 295 13.31 -21.06 -0.96
N ALA A 296 13.74 -21.10 -2.22
CA ALA A 296 14.93 -20.43 -2.72
C ALA A 296 14.73 -18.93 -2.96
N GLY A 297 13.47 -18.47 -3.01
CA GLY A 297 13.09 -17.09 -3.33
C GLY A 297 11.60 -16.93 -3.62
N LEU A 298 11.23 -15.84 -4.29
CA LEU A 298 9.88 -15.48 -4.72
C LEU A 298 9.90 -14.91 -6.16
N VAL A 299 8.85 -15.19 -6.93
CA VAL A 299 8.48 -14.46 -8.16
C VAL A 299 7.21 -13.67 -7.85
N ARG A 300 7.11 -12.42 -8.32
CA ARG A 300 5.99 -11.52 -8.03
C ARG A 300 5.13 -11.16 -9.24
N ASP A 301 3.91 -10.73 -8.95
CA ASP A 301 3.01 -10.01 -9.88
C ASP A 301 2.63 -10.75 -11.17
N VAL A 302 2.92 -12.05 -11.24
CA VAL A 302 2.76 -12.86 -12.45
C VAL A 302 1.28 -13.06 -12.75
N ALA A 303 0.85 -12.67 -13.95
CA ALA A 303 -0.54 -12.76 -14.36
C ALA A 303 -0.88 -14.20 -14.75
N TRP A 304 -1.58 -14.92 -13.86
CA TRP A 304 -2.24 -16.17 -14.20
C TRP A 304 -3.54 -15.91 -14.94
N GLN A 305 -3.68 -16.51 -16.13
CA GLN A 305 -4.86 -16.43 -16.98
C GLN A 305 -5.51 -17.81 -17.07
N PHE A 306 -6.80 -17.92 -16.77
CA PHE A 306 -7.51 -19.19 -16.79
C PHE A 306 -7.78 -19.63 -18.25
N GLY A 307 -7.14 -20.72 -18.68
CA GLY A 307 -7.20 -21.20 -20.07
C GLY A 307 -6.98 -20.11 -21.13
N ASN A 308 -7.96 -19.94 -22.01
CA ASN A 308 -8.02 -18.87 -23.02
C ASN A 308 -8.99 -17.72 -22.63
N THR A 309 -9.47 -17.65 -21.39
CA THR A 309 -10.38 -16.58 -20.94
C THR A 309 -9.67 -15.22 -20.88
N LYS A 310 -10.41 -14.11 -20.89
CA LYS A 310 -9.83 -12.77 -20.66
C LYS A 310 -9.56 -12.47 -19.18
N GLU A 311 -9.98 -13.35 -18.26
CA GLU A 311 -9.82 -13.15 -16.82
C GLU A 311 -8.37 -13.45 -16.41
N ARG A 312 -7.73 -12.47 -15.74
CA ARG A 312 -6.34 -12.55 -15.30
C ARG A 312 -6.23 -12.15 -13.85
N VAL A 313 -5.56 -12.98 -13.07
CA VAL A 313 -5.28 -12.76 -11.66
C VAL A 313 -3.77 -12.71 -11.48
N LYS A 314 -3.26 -11.56 -11.02
CA LYS A 314 -1.86 -11.44 -10.64
C LYS A 314 -1.61 -12.11 -9.29
N CYS A 315 -0.62 -12.97 -9.24
CA CYS A 315 -0.26 -13.74 -8.06
C CYS A 315 1.25 -13.95 -7.91
N ASP A 316 1.71 -13.95 -6.66
CA ASP A 316 3.10 -14.26 -6.28
C ASP A 316 3.30 -15.78 -6.14
N PHE A 317 4.44 -16.30 -6.59
CA PHE A 317 4.84 -17.72 -6.48
C PHE A 317 6.19 -17.87 -5.76
N TYR A 318 6.21 -18.56 -4.62
CA TYR A 318 7.45 -18.91 -3.94
C TYR A 318 8.22 -19.99 -4.71
N VAL A 319 9.54 -19.86 -4.80
CA VAL A 319 10.35 -20.73 -5.67
C VAL A 319 10.99 -21.85 -4.87
N LEU A 320 10.78 -23.10 -5.25
CA LEU A 320 11.43 -24.25 -4.60
C LEU A 320 12.39 -24.94 -5.59
N ASP A 321 13.65 -25.10 -5.19
CA ASP A 321 14.72 -25.56 -6.09
C ASP A 321 14.54 -27.02 -6.56
N ASN A 322 13.90 -27.88 -5.74
CA ASN A 322 13.70 -29.32 -6.01
C ASN A 322 12.21 -29.73 -6.15
N LEU A 323 11.33 -28.81 -6.58
CA LEU A 323 9.90 -29.10 -6.76
C LEU A 323 9.68 -30.11 -7.90
N THR A 324 8.93 -31.18 -7.66
CA THR A 324 8.68 -32.24 -8.66
C THR A 324 7.57 -31.93 -9.69
N VAL A 325 7.04 -30.70 -9.69
CA VAL A 325 6.09 -30.12 -10.66
C VAL A 325 6.53 -28.70 -11.02
N ASP A 326 6.07 -28.17 -12.15
CA ASP A 326 6.43 -26.81 -12.60
C ASP A 326 5.85 -25.70 -11.69
N ALA A 327 4.58 -25.82 -11.29
CA ALA A 327 3.93 -24.92 -10.35
C ALA A 327 2.80 -25.59 -9.55
N ILE A 328 2.44 -25.01 -8.39
CA ILE A 328 1.32 -25.39 -7.51
C ILE A 328 0.52 -24.14 -7.15
N LEU A 329 -0.81 -24.25 -7.19
CA LEU A 329 -1.78 -23.24 -6.76
C LEU A 329 -2.26 -23.57 -5.33
N SER A 330 -2.36 -22.56 -4.47
CA SER A 330 -2.73 -22.74 -3.06
C SER A 330 -4.22 -22.94 -2.82
N ASN A 331 -4.54 -23.50 -1.66
CA ASN A 331 -5.91 -23.61 -1.15
C ASN A 331 -6.66 -22.27 -1.15
N HIS A 332 -5.99 -21.17 -0.80
CA HIS A 332 -6.58 -19.83 -0.79
C HIS A 332 -6.91 -19.33 -2.19
N PHE A 333 -6.04 -19.57 -3.19
CA PHE A 333 -6.32 -19.25 -4.60
C PHE A 333 -7.51 -20.04 -5.12
N LEU A 334 -7.53 -21.35 -4.83
CA LEU A 334 -8.54 -22.27 -5.34
C LEU A 334 -9.94 -22.01 -4.74
N PHE A 335 -10.02 -21.70 -3.44
CA PHE A 335 -11.28 -21.46 -2.74
C PHE A 335 -11.77 -20.00 -2.79
N GLU A 336 -10.90 -18.99 -2.86
CA GLU A 336 -11.33 -17.59 -2.98
C GLU A 336 -11.87 -17.26 -4.38
N LEU A 337 -11.26 -17.84 -5.42
CA LEU A 337 -11.66 -17.63 -6.81
C LEU A 337 -12.69 -18.67 -7.32
N ASP A 338 -13.12 -19.60 -6.45
CA ASP A 338 -14.06 -20.70 -6.74
C ASP A 338 -13.68 -21.50 -8.01
N VAL A 339 -12.40 -21.91 -8.06
CA VAL A 339 -11.76 -22.40 -9.30
C VAL A 339 -12.38 -23.70 -9.79
N PHE A 340 -12.77 -24.61 -8.89
CA PHE A 340 -13.35 -25.90 -9.27
C PHE A 340 -14.73 -25.75 -9.92
N ALA A 341 -15.57 -24.81 -9.47
CA ALA A 341 -16.88 -24.56 -10.06
C ALA A 341 -16.81 -23.65 -11.29
N ARG A 342 -15.99 -22.58 -11.26
CA ARG A 342 -15.91 -21.58 -12.35
C ARG A 342 -15.00 -22.00 -13.52
N PHE A 343 -13.95 -22.76 -13.24
CA PHE A 343 -12.87 -23.06 -14.20
C PHE A 343 -12.53 -24.55 -14.31
N GLY A 344 -13.31 -25.46 -13.69
CA GLY A 344 -13.07 -26.90 -13.72
C GLY A 344 -12.95 -27.52 -15.13
N ASN A 345 -13.58 -26.88 -16.14
CA ASN A 345 -13.43 -27.27 -17.56
C ASN A 345 -12.02 -27.06 -18.14
N TYR A 346 -11.14 -26.33 -17.44
CA TYR A 346 -9.72 -26.15 -17.78
C TYR A 346 -8.79 -27.02 -16.92
N MET A 347 -9.32 -27.96 -16.12
CA MET A 347 -8.52 -28.92 -15.36
C MET A 347 -8.28 -30.21 -16.15
N VAL A 348 -7.00 -30.50 -16.40
CA VAL A 348 -6.51 -31.61 -17.23
C VAL A 348 -5.75 -32.60 -16.37
N ASP A 349 -6.02 -33.89 -16.54
CA ASP A 349 -5.30 -34.96 -15.84
C ASP A 349 -3.93 -35.21 -16.48
N VAL A 350 -2.88 -34.84 -15.75
CA VAL A 350 -1.48 -35.05 -16.13
C VAL A 350 -0.94 -36.26 -15.37
N GLY A 351 -0.35 -37.20 -16.11
CA GLY A 351 0.22 -38.41 -15.53
C GLY A 351 1.52 -38.17 -14.73
N PRO A 352 2.14 -39.26 -14.21
CA PRO A 352 3.44 -39.22 -13.52
C PRO A 352 4.62 -38.79 -14.41
N ILE A 353 4.71 -37.49 -14.74
CA ILE A 353 5.80 -36.94 -15.56
C ILE A 353 7.07 -36.73 -14.70
N THR A 354 7.95 -37.71 -14.74
CA THR A 354 9.39 -37.46 -14.88
C THR A 354 9.72 -37.31 -16.37
N ASP A 355 10.67 -36.43 -16.69
CA ASP A 355 11.06 -35.99 -18.04
C ASP A 355 9.97 -35.27 -18.84
N PHE A 356 10.28 -34.02 -19.21
CA PHE A 356 9.46 -33.16 -20.06
C PHE A 356 9.20 -33.83 -21.43
N HIS A 357 8.07 -34.54 -21.57
CA HIS A 357 7.64 -35.02 -22.88
C HIS A 357 7.09 -33.84 -23.69
N LEU A 358 7.86 -33.42 -24.69
CA LEU A 358 7.49 -32.36 -25.64
C LEU A 358 6.40 -32.78 -26.65
N SER A 359 5.52 -33.72 -26.28
CA SER A 359 4.50 -34.34 -27.17
C SER A 359 3.70 -33.28 -27.93
N ASP A 360 3.22 -32.26 -27.22
CA ASP A 360 2.37 -31.20 -27.77
C ASP A 360 3.16 -30.10 -28.51
N LEU A 361 4.51 -30.13 -28.44
CA LEU A 361 5.42 -29.22 -29.13
C LEU A 361 5.99 -29.77 -30.44
N TYR A 362 5.88 -31.09 -30.71
CA TYR A 362 6.31 -31.67 -31.99
C TYR A 362 5.45 -31.24 -33.20
N ASN A 363 4.39 -30.46 -32.97
CA ASN A 363 3.54 -29.87 -34.02
C ASN A 363 3.89 -28.41 -34.36
N ILE A 364 4.96 -27.81 -33.80
CA ILE A 364 5.50 -26.54 -34.34
C ILE A 364 6.22 -26.85 -35.65
N ARG A 365 5.45 -26.84 -36.73
CA ARG A 365 5.92 -26.94 -38.10
C ARG A 365 6.39 -25.57 -38.58
N LEU A 366 7.70 -25.33 -38.54
CA LEU A 366 8.35 -24.03 -38.79
C LEU A 366 8.30 -23.64 -40.28
N ILE A 367 8.47 -24.61 -41.18
CA ILE A 367 8.60 -24.39 -42.64
C ILE A 367 7.36 -24.83 -43.44
N SER A 368 6.47 -25.66 -42.89
CA SER A 368 5.25 -26.15 -43.57
C SER A 368 4.32 -25.06 -44.13
N LYS A 369 4.37 -23.85 -43.56
CA LYS A 369 3.53 -22.72 -43.95
C LYS A 369 3.89 -22.12 -45.32
N TYR A 370 5.04 -22.48 -45.90
CA TYR A 370 5.54 -21.92 -47.16
C TYR A 370 5.17 -22.77 -48.39
N SER A 371 5.21 -24.10 -48.30
CA SER A 371 4.75 -25.00 -49.36
C SER A 371 4.34 -26.38 -48.83
N ARG A 372 3.57 -27.14 -49.63
CA ARG A 372 3.15 -28.51 -49.27
C ARG A 372 4.32 -29.49 -49.29
N GLU A 373 5.29 -29.18 -50.13
CA GLU A 373 6.53 -29.91 -50.32
C GLU A 373 7.40 -29.76 -49.06
N LEU A 374 7.52 -28.53 -48.52
CA LEU A 374 8.14 -28.24 -47.23
C LEU A 374 7.35 -28.84 -46.05
N GLU A 375 6.01 -28.82 -46.10
CA GLU A 375 5.14 -29.51 -45.12
C GLU A 375 5.42 -31.01 -45.06
N ALA A 376 5.54 -31.66 -46.21
CA ALA A 376 5.80 -33.10 -46.31
C ALA A 376 7.22 -33.45 -45.82
N LEU A 377 8.23 -32.65 -46.19
CA LEU A 377 9.61 -32.81 -45.73
C LEU A 377 9.72 -32.62 -44.21
N GLU A 378 9.12 -31.55 -43.66
CA GLU A 378 9.11 -31.28 -42.21
C GLU A 378 8.38 -32.38 -41.43
N SER A 379 7.20 -32.81 -41.90
CA SER A 379 6.46 -33.92 -41.29
C SER A 379 7.26 -35.24 -41.33
N SER A 380 8.05 -35.46 -42.38
CA SER A 380 8.97 -36.60 -42.48
C SER A 380 10.12 -36.50 -41.46
N SER A 381 10.69 -35.31 -41.23
CA SER A 381 11.70 -35.10 -40.18
C SER A 381 11.14 -35.34 -38.77
N ILE A 382 9.94 -34.85 -38.50
CA ILE A 382 9.25 -35.04 -37.21
C ILE A 382 8.99 -36.54 -36.95
N ASN A 383 8.56 -37.28 -37.97
CA ASN A 383 8.37 -38.74 -37.87
C ASN A 383 9.69 -39.50 -37.62
N ASP A 384 10.79 -39.11 -38.27
CA ASP A 384 12.12 -39.67 -37.99
C ASP A 384 12.59 -39.32 -36.57
N MET A 385 12.39 -38.08 -36.10
CA MET A 385 12.73 -37.63 -34.74
C MET A 385 11.95 -38.35 -33.65
N ASN A 386 10.73 -38.79 -33.95
CA ASN A 386 9.86 -39.54 -33.04
C ASN A 386 10.04 -41.06 -33.15
N SER A 387 10.89 -41.54 -34.09
CA SER A 387 11.28 -42.94 -34.21
C SER A 387 12.24 -43.36 -33.09
N PRO A 388 12.19 -44.60 -32.59
CA PRO A 388 13.20 -45.12 -31.64
C PRO A 388 14.66 -44.99 -32.12
N ASN A 389 14.86 -44.86 -33.44
CA ASN A 389 16.17 -44.76 -34.09
C ASN A 389 16.54 -43.32 -34.52
N ALA A 390 15.90 -42.28 -33.96
CA ALA A 390 15.98 -40.87 -34.38
C ALA A 390 17.39 -40.29 -34.66
N PHE A 391 18.43 -40.79 -33.98
CA PHE A 391 19.82 -40.33 -34.14
C PHE A 391 20.79 -41.46 -34.55
N SER A 392 20.26 -42.55 -35.12
CA SER A 392 21.05 -43.59 -35.79
C SER A 392 21.87 -43.02 -36.96
N PRO A 393 23.01 -43.64 -37.36
CA PRO A 393 23.79 -43.18 -38.51
C PRO A 393 22.96 -43.00 -39.79
N GLU A 394 21.97 -43.87 -39.98
CA GLU A 394 21.03 -43.87 -41.09
C GLU A 394 20.05 -42.70 -41.01
N ALA A 395 19.44 -42.45 -39.85
CA ALA A 395 18.56 -41.28 -39.64
C ALA A 395 19.32 -39.95 -39.74
N VAL A 396 20.55 -39.89 -39.21
CA VAL A 396 21.46 -38.74 -39.35
C VAL A 396 21.84 -38.49 -40.82
N LYS A 397 21.86 -39.53 -41.65
CA LYS A 397 22.09 -39.43 -43.10
C LYS A 397 20.83 -39.00 -43.85
N ALA A 398 19.67 -39.55 -43.49
CA ALA A 398 18.37 -39.17 -44.05
C ALA A 398 18.05 -37.69 -43.79
N GLU A 399 18.28 -37.22 -42.56
CA GLU A 399 18.06 -35.81 -42.20
C GLU A 399 18.99 -34.85 -42.97
N ARG A 400 20.20 -35.27 -43.35
CA ARG A 400 21.07 -34.45 -44.22
C ARG A 400 20.48 -34.27 -45.61
N VAL A 401 20.11 -35.38 -46.26
CA VAL A 401 19.44 -35.35 -47.58
C VAL A 401 18.16 -34.52 -47.53
N ARG A 402 17.43 -34.58 -46.41
CA ARG A 402 16.23 -33.78 -46.18
C ARG A 402 16.52 -32.28 -46.05
N ARG A 403 17.61 -31.88 -45.38
CA ARG A 403 18.05 -30.47 -45.32
C ARG A 403 18.41 -29.92 -46.69
N ASP A 404 19.08 -30.73 -47.52
CA ASP A 404 19.41 -30.38 -48.91
C ASP A 404 18.11 -30.17 -49.72
N GLN A 405 17.15 -31.11 -49.63
CA GLN A 405 15.83 -31.01 -50.27
C GLN A 405 15.00 -29.81 -49.78
N ILE A 406 15.05 -29.48 -48.49
CA ILE A 406 14.39 -28.29 -47.94
C ILE A 406 15.01 -27.01 -48.52
N SER A 407 16.33 -26.96 -48.71
CA SER A 407 16.98 -25.81 -49.37
C SER A 407 16.53 -25.67 -50.82
N ASP A 408 16.48 -26.77 -51.57
CA ASP A 408 16.01 -26.80 -52.98
C ASP A 408 14.55 -26.38 -53.14
N GLU A 409 13.68 -26.59 -52.14
CA GLU A 409 12.30 -26.10 -52.15
C GLU A 409 12.19 -24.65 -51.67
N ILE A 410 12.99 -24.21 -50.69
CA ILE A 410 13.03 -22.81 -50.27
C ILE A 410 13.51 -21.89 -51.39
N ASP A 411 14.50 -22.31 -52.19
CA ASP A 411 15.01 -21.53 -53.31
C ASP A 411 14.00 -21.39 -54.49
N LYS A 412 12.90 -22.16 -54.48
CA LYS A 412 11.76 -22.02 -55.40
C LYS A 412 10.67 -21.07 -54.90
N LEU A 413 10.69 -20.67 -53.63
CA LEU A 413 9.73 -19.72 -53.06
C LEU A 413 9.94 -18.31 -53.64
N PRO A 414 8.93 -17.41 -53.57
CA PRO A 414 9.10 -16.00 -53.90
C PRO A 414 10.25 -15.36 -53.10
N ILE A 415 11.06 -14.53 -53.74
CA ILE A 415 12.28 -13.93 -53.16
C ILE A 415 12.02 -13.26 -51.79
N SER A 416 10.85 -12.64 -51.62
CA SER A 416 10.41 -12.00 -50.38
C SER A 416 10.23 -12.94 -49.18
N GLU A 417 10.08 -14.25 -49.42
CA GLU A 417 9.84 -15.26 -48.37
C GLU A 417 11.07 -16.15 -48.13
N GLN A 418 11.99 -16.26 -49.10
CA GLN A 418 13.16 -17.12 -49.02
C GLN A 418 14.01 -16.86 -47.76
N ASP A 419 14.27 -15.61 -47.41
CA ASP A 419 15.15 -15.30 -46.28
C ASP A 419 14.54 -15.66 -44.92
N GLN A 420 13.22 -15.48 -44.74
CA GLN A 420 12.55 -15.94 -43.52
C GLN A 420 12.43 -17.47 -43.49
N ALA A 421 12.17 -18.13 -44.63
CA ALA A 421 12.16 -19.58 -44.70
C ALA A 421 13.54 -20.21 -44.41
N ARG A 422 14.63 -19.59 -44.89
CA ARG A 422 16.02 -19.97 -44.55
C ARG A 422 16.35 -19.75 -43.07
N ILE A 423 15.78 -18.74 -42.43
CA ILE A 423 15.90 -18.53 -40.97
C ILE A 423 15.14 -19.62 -40.21
N ASP A 424 13.91 -19.92 -40.61
CA ASP A 424 13.06 -20.88 -39.91
C ASP A 424 13.56 -22.33 -40.07
N GLU A 425 14.13 -22.68 -41.23
CA GLU A 425 14.86 -23.94 -41.42
C GLU A 425 16.11 -24.01 -40.53
N ARG A 426 16.90 -22.94 -40.44
CA ARG A 426 18.08 -22.91 -39.55
C ARG A 426 17.68 -23.18 -38.09
N ASN A 427 16.60 -22.57 -37.63
CA ASN A 427 16.05 -22.79 -36.30
C ASN A 427 15.63 -24.27 -36.10
N ARG A 428 15.00 -24.89 -37.10
CA ARG A 428 14.66 -26.32 -37.11
C ARG A 428 15.91 -27.22 -36.99
N GLN A 429 16.97 -26.89 -37.73
CA GLN A 429 18.23 -27.64 -37.69
C GLN A 429 18.95 -27.54 -36.33
N GLU A 430 18.97 -26.35 -35.71
CA GLU A 430 19.58 -26.16 -34.39
C GLU A 430 18.87 -26.96 -33.29
N ILE A 431 17.53 -27.06 -33.35
CA ILE A 431 16.72 -27.90 -32.45
C ILE A 431 17.08 -29.39 -32.61
N TRP A 432 17.34 -29.84 -33.83
CA TRP A 432 17.73 -31.22 -34.13
C TRP A 432 19.15 -31.53 -33.62
N ASP A 433 20.15 -30.70 -33.96
CA ASP A 433 21.55 -30.92 -33.57
C ASP A 433 21.80 -30.69 -32.07
N GLY A 434 21.01 -29.84 -31.42
CA GLY A 434 21.08 -29.60 -29.98
C GLY A 434 20.75 -30.84 -29.14
N ARG A 435 19.84 -31.71 -29.61
CA ARG A 435 19.49 -32.97 -28.93
C ARG A 435 20.59 -34.05 -28.99
N ARG A 436 21.65 -33.84 -29.78
CA ARG A 436 22.67 -34.85 -30.09
C ARG A 436 23.91 -34.84 -29.16
N ARG A 437 23.94 -34.01 -28.08
CA ARG A 437 25.14 -33.80 -27.24
C ARG A 437 24.89 -33.89 -25.70
N PRO A 438 25.68 -34.67 -24.92
CA PRO A 438 25.62 -34.72 -23.45
C PRO A 438 26.66 -33.83 -22.72
N SER A 439 26.56 -33.66 -21.38
CA SER A 439 27.34 -32.71 -20.56
C SER A 439 27.80 -33.25 -19.18
N ASN A 440 28.72 -32.55 -18.46
CA ASN A 440 29.43 -33.06 -17.25
C ASN A 440 29.99 -31.90 -16.33
N PRO A 441 30.10 -31.99 -14.96
CA PRO A 441 30.34 -30.80 -14.07
C PRO A 441 31.50 -30.86 -13.01
N SER A 442 32.07 -29.72 -12.55
CA SER A 442 32.85 -29.64 -11.26
C SER A 442 33.17 -28.23 -10.65
N ARG A 443 33.40 -28.19 -9.31
CA ARG A 443 34.18 -27.25 -8.42
C ARG A 443 33.77 -25.77 -8.15
N ARG A 444 33.80 -25.36 -6.86
CA ARG A 444 33.90 -23.98 -6.28
C ARG A 444 34.57 -23.93 -4.87
N GLN A 445 34.78 -22.74 -4.30
CA GLN A 445 35.55 -22.45 -3.07
C GLN A 445 34.83 -21.41 -2.15
N ALA A 446 35.30 -21.22 -0.90
CA ALA A 446 34.59 -20.52 0.20
C ALA A 446 35.17 -19.12 0.54
N LEU A 447 34.44 -18.29 1.31
CA LEU A 447 34.63 -16.82 1.39
C LEU A 447 34.88 -16.21 2.79
N ASN A 448 34.30 -16.72 3.88
CA ASN A 448 34.37 -16.09 5.21
C ASN A 448 34.78 -17.06 6.35
N ALA A 449 36.08 -17.20 6.57
CA ALA A 449 36.64 -18.13 7.55
C ALA A 449 36.65 -17.59 9.00
N CYS A 450 36.20 -18.42 9.96
CA CYS A 450 36.27 -18.14 11.40
C CYS A 450 37.70 -17.86 11.90
N ASP A 451 37.83 -17.16 13.02
CA ASP A 451 39.12 -16.63 13.47
C ASP A 451 40.18 -17.71 13.72
N ALA A 452 39.80 -18.88 14.24
CA ALA A 452 40.72 -19.98 14.45
C ALA A 452 41.21 -20.63 13.13
N CYS A 453 40.36 -20.72 12.11
CA CYS A 453 40.78 -21.17 10.78
C CYS A 453 41.60 -20.10 10.04
N ARG A 454 41.25 -18.83 10.21
CA ARG A 454 41.90 -17.65 9.63
C ARG A 454 43.31 -17.46 10.20
N LYS A 455 43.48 -17.47 11.53
CA LYS A 455 44.78 -17.46 12.22
C LYS A 455 45.69 -18.62 11.80
N ARG A 456 45.11 -19.80 11.53
CA ARG A 456 45.85 -21.00 11.05
C ARG A 456 45.92 -21.10 9.51
N LYS A 457 45.53 -20.07 8.76
CA LYS A 457 45.53 -20.00 7.28
C LYS A 457 44.95 -21.26 6.59
N THR A 458 43.83 -21.78 7.08
CA THR A 458 43.26 -23.06 6.64
C THR A 458 41.80 -22.93 6.21
N LYS A 459 41.38 -23.78 5.25
CA LYS A 459 40.03 -23.76 4.70
C LYS A 459 39.00 -23.99 5.82
N CYS A 460 38.11 -23.02 5.97
CA CYS A 460 36.91 -23.11 6.79
C CYS A 460 35.73 -23.57 5.91
N ASP A 461 34.80 -24.28 6.53
CA ASP A 461 33.53 -24.76 5.98
C ASP A 461 32.32 -23.91 6.38
N GLU A 462 32.56 -22.82 7.12
CA GLU A 462 31.60 -21.76 7.47
C GLU A 462 30.39 -22.18 8.34
N SER A 463 30.32 -23.44 8.79
CA SER A 463 29.23 -23.88 9.67
C SER A 463 29.24 -23.17 11.03
N LYS A 464 28.05 -22.84 11.54
CA LYS A 464 27.81 -22.25 12.86
C LYS A 464 27.12 -23.27 13.78
N PRO A 465 27.31 -23.22 15.11
CA PRO A 465 28.08 -22.22 15.87
C PRO A 465 29.60 -22.38 15.76
N SER A 466 30.10 -23.55 15.35
CA SER A 466 31.52 -23.83 15.13
C SER A 466 31.73 -24.53 13.79
N CYS A 467 32.80 -24.20 13.08
CA CYS A 467 33.12 -24.87 11.82
C CYS A 467 33.56 -26.32 12.08
N ALA A 468 33.29 -27.25 11.18
CA ALA A 468 33.59 -28.67 11.40
C ALA A 468 35.09 -28.92 11.67
N ARG A 469 35.98 -28.10 11.09
CA ARG A 469 37.41 -28.13 11.41
C ARG A 469 37.72 -27.74 12.85
N CYS A 470 37.09 -26.69 13.40
CA CYS A 470 37.30 -26.27 14.78
C CYS A 470 36.66 -27.25 15.77
N THR A 471 35.43 -27.70 15.48
CA THR A 471 34.70 -28.72 16.25
C THR A 471 35.54 -29.99 16.41
N ARG A 472 36.08 -30.54 15.31
CA ARG A 472 36.92 -31.76 15.34
C ARG A 472 38.26 -31.58 16.06
N LEU A 473 38.76 -30.35 16.19
CA LEU A 473 40.05 -30.04 16.80
C LEU A 473 39.94 -29.45 18.21
N GLY A 474 38.72 -29.36 18.78
CA GLY A 474 38.48 -28.75 20.09
C GLY A 474 38.88 -27.27 20.16
N LEU A 475 38.83 -26.55 19.02
CA LEU A 475 39.20 -25.15 18.94
C LEU A 475 37.98 -24.24 19.12
N ASP A 476 38.15 -23.20 19.93
CA ASP A 476 37.20 -22.10 20.01
C ASP A 476 37.03 -21.42 18.62
N CYS A 477 35.82 -20.97 18.32
CA CYS A 477 35.35 -20.71 16.96
C CYS A 477 34.51 -19.44 16.85
N SER A 478 35.15 -18.29 17.15
CA SER A 478 34.54 -16.98 16.93
C SER A 478 34.40 -16.62 15.43
N TYR A 479 33.33 -15.90 15.13
CA TYR A 479 33.13 -15.13 13.91
C TYR A 479 32.82 -13.69 14.33
N VAL A 480 33.77 -12.76 14.19
CA VAL A 480 33.53 -11.33 14.46
C VAL A 480 32.80 -10.71 13.26
N GLU A 481 31.65 -10.07 13.52
CA GLU A 481 30.90 -9.34 12.49
C GLU A 481 31.57 -8.01 12.15
N THR A 482 31.63 -7.66 10.87
CA THR A 482 32.25 -6.43 10.38
C THR A 482 31.21 -5.42 9.92
N VAL A 483 31.54 -4.13 10.08
CA VAL A 483 30.61 -2.98 10.04
C VAL A 483 29.84 -2.81 8.72
N ALA A 484 30.29 -3.44 7.63
CA ALA A 484 29.70 -3.32 6.28
C ALA A 484 28.23 -3.80 6.17
N ALA A 485 27.72 -4.60 7.12
CA ALA A 485 26.42 -5.25 7.01
C ALA A 485 25.19 -4.32 7.02
N LYS A 486 25.32 -3.05 7.44
CA LYS A 486 24.16 -2.19 7.74
C LYS A 486 23.42 -1.59 6.52
N LYS A 487 23.98 -1.68 5.31
CA LYS A 487 23.39 -1.34 3.98
C LYS A 487 21.99 -0.67 3.95
N ASN A 488 20.93 -1.48 4.02
CA ASN A 488 19.54 -1.13 3.65
C ASN A 488 18.50 -1.68 4.65
N LEU A 489 17.39 -0.96 4.79
CA LEU A 489 16.09 -1.45 5.30
C LEU A 489 14.99 -1.05 4.28
N SER A 490 13.76 -1.58 4.39
CA SER A 490 12.91 -1.77 3.20
C SER A 490 11.43 -1.34 3.31
N VAL A 491 11.02 -0.50 2.36
CA VAL A 491 9.89 -0.61 1.39
C VAL A 491 8.56 -1.19 1.89
N THR A 492 8.56 -2.41 2.45
CA THR A 492 7.39 -3.10 3.00
C THR A 492 6.64 -2.29 4.06
N GLU A 493 7.32 -1.49 4.89
CA GLU A 493 6.65 -0.61 5.87
C GLU A 493 5.92 0.58 5.20
N LEU A 494 6.37 0.97 4.00
CA LEU A 494 5.81 2.09 3.26
C LEU A 494 4.45 1.73 2.64
N THR A 495 4.38 0.63 1.89
CA THR A 495 3.10 0.05 1.40
C THR A 495 2.17 -0.28 2.56
N GLY A 496 2.71 -0.79 3.66
CA GLY A 496 1.97 -1.01 4.90
C GLY A 496 1.41 0.26 5.53
N THR A 497 1.95 1.46 5.27
CA THR A 497 1.31 2.73 5.67
C THR A 497 0.27 3.16 4.63
N LEU A 498 0.61 3.18 3.34
CA LEU A 498 -0.28 3.65 2.28
C LEU A 498 -1.63 2.90 2.29
N LYS A 499 -1.63 1.58 2.51
CA LYS A 499 -2.87 0.80 2.61
C LYS A 499 -3.73 1.16 3.84
N ARG A 500 -3.10 1.50 4.98
CA ARG A 500 -3.80 2.04 6.17
C ARG A 500 -4.38 3.44 5.94
N MET A 501 -4.00 4.11 4.85
CA MET A 501 -4.58 5.38 4.42
C MET A 501 -5.76 5.14 3.46
N ASP A 502 -5.61 4.29 2.42
CA ASP A 502 -6.73 3.73 1.61
C ASP A 502 -7.90 3.33 2.54
N GLU A 503 -7.66 2.39 3.46
CA GLU A 503 -8.64 1.80 4.39
C GLU A 503 -9.29 2.79 5.37
N LYS A 504 -8.80 4.03 5.45
CA LYS A 504 -9.33 5.11 6.29
C LYS A 504 -9.96 6.26 5.51
N LEU A 505 -9.57 6.44 4.25
CA LEU A 505 -10.26 7.33 3.30
C LEU A 505 -11.66 6.75 3.01
N ASP A 506 -11.75 5.45 2.69
CA ASP A 506 -13.01 4.75 2.41
C ASP A 506 -14.07 4.95 3.50
N ILE A 507 -13.66 4.79 4.78
CA ILE A 507 -14.55 4.93 5.94
C ILE A 507 -15.14 6.34 6.05
N LEU A 508 -14.33 7.38 5.81
CA LEU A 508 -14.79 8.76 5.85
C LEU A 508 -15.65 9.11 4.63
N THR A 509 -15.35 8.57 3.45
CA THR A 509 -16.09 8.85 2.22
C THR A 509 -17.52 8.30 2.28
N ALA A 510 -17.70 7.13 2.90
CA ALA A 510 -19.00 6.54 3.16
C ALA A 510 -19.90 7.37 4.11
N PHE A 511 -19.33 8.23 4.97
CA PHE A 511 -20.11 9.13 5.84
C PHE A 511 -20.65 10.35 5.08
N VAL A 512 -19.86 10.96 4.19
CA VAL A 512 -20.30 12.14 3.41
C VAL A 512 -21.51 11.79 2.53
N GLN A 513 -21.44 10.64 1.85
CA GLN A 513 -22.49 10.17 0.92
C GLN A 513 -23.86 9.90 1.57
N GLN A 514 -23.96 9.82 2.91
CA GLN A 514 -25.24 9.59 3.59
C GLN A 514 -26.02 10.87 3.90
N ASN A 515 -25.37 12.04 3.97
CA ASN A 515 -26.03 13.29 4.36
C ASN A 515 -26.71 14.04 3.21
N ASP A 516 -26.22 13.92 1.96
CA ASP A 516 -26.81 14.60 0.79
C ASP A 516 -28.23 14.15 0.45
N GLY A 517 -28.72 13.03 1.02
CA GLY A 517 -30.02 12.45 0.71
C GLY A 517 -31.26 13.17 1.26
N HIS A 518 -31.12 14.18 2.14
CA HIS A 518 -32.25 14.67 2.96
C HIS A 518 -32.69 16.13 2.77
N HIS A 519 -32.18 16.86 1.78
CA HIS A 519 -32.72 18.19 1.44
C HIS A 519 -34.02 18.13 0.63
N ARG A 520 -35.16 17.97 1.33
CA ARG A 520 -36.49 18.39 0.85
C ARG A 520 -36.93 19.69 1.52
N THR A 521 -37.51 20.58 0.72
CA THR A 521 -37.88 21.95 1.13
C THR A 521 -39.02 21.97 2.15
N PRO A 522 -38.87 22.67 3.30
CA PRO A 522 -40.00 23.06 4.12
C PRO A 522 -40.68 24.29 3.49
N ARG A 523 -41.98 24.17 3.20
CA ARG A 523 -42.86 25.30 2.86
C ARG A 523 -43.80 25.55 4.03
N GLU A 524 -44.13 26.82 4.26
CA GLU A 524 -44.85 27.30 5.44
C GLU A 524 -46.21 26.63 5.66
N GLN A 525 -46.47 26.17 6.88
CA GLN A 525 -47.74 26.39 7.59
C GLN A 525 -47.54 26.15 9.09
N ALA A 526 -48.23 26.94 9.92
CA ALA A 526 -48.16 26.87 11.38
C ALA A 526 -49.46 26.31 11.97
N LEU A 527 -49.38 25.72 13.18
CA LEU A 527 -50.28 25.97 14.34
C LEU A 527 -50.04 24.97 15.50
N CYS A 528 -49.79 25.52 16.69
CA CYS A 528 -50.30 25.11 18.01
C CYS A 528 -50.14 23.66 18.59
N ASP A 529 -49.31 23.60 19.66
CA ASP A 529 -49.70 23.26 21.06
C ASP A 529 -49.22 21.98 21.80
N HIS A 530 -48.90 22.23 23.09
CA HIS A 530 -48.78 21.34 24.28
C HIS A 530 -47.64 20.29 24.43
N ALA A 531 -46.49 20.80 24.90
CA ALA A 531 -45.82 20.49 26.19
C ALA A 531 -45.73 19.05 26.74
N GLY A 532 -44.50 18.61 27.14
CA GLY A 532 -44.33 17.33 27.86
C GLY A 532 -42.93 16.92 28.37
N LEU A 533 -42.33 17.69 29.31
CA LEU A 533 -41.27 17.26 30.27
C LEU A 533 -39.90 16.73 29.76
N ALA A 534 -38.89 16.78 30.62
CA ALA A 534 -37.47 16.59 30.28
C ALA A 534 -36.89 15.22 30.69
N SER A 535 -35.88 14.77 29.95
CA SER A 535 -34.82 13.87 30.45
C SER A 535 -33.49 14.15 29.72
N SER A 536 -32.36 13.86 30.38
CA SER A 536 -31.03 14.38 30.01
C SER A 536 -30.37 13.67 28.81
N PRO A 537 -29.57 14.37 27.98
CA PRO A 537 -28.71 13.72 27.00
C PRO A 537 -27.52 13.05 27.69
N SER A 538 -27.29 11.76 27.40
CA SER A 538 -26.16 10.98 27.94
C SER A 538 -24.93 11.04 27.03
N THR A 539 -23.79 11.36 27.64
CA THR A 539 -22.42 11.44 27.10
C THR A 539 -22.11 10.55 25.87
N SER A 540 -21.64 11.18 24.78
CA SER A 540 -21.09 10.50 23.60
C SER A 540 -19.87 9.64 23.95
N GLN A 541 -19.79 8.42 23.41
CA GLN A 541 -18.67 7.51 23.66
C GLN A 541 -17.45 7.90 22.79
N VAL A 542 -16.37 8.35 23.43
CA VAL A 542 -15.09 8.64 22.76
C VAL A 542 -14.33 7.33 22.49
N ALA A 543 -13.88 7.14 21.25
CA ALA A 543 -13.07 5.99 20.86
C ALA A 543 -11.61 6.17 21.28
N ALA A 544 -11.12 5.29 22.16
CA ALA A 544 -9.75 5.28 22.67
C ALA A 544 -8.92 4.14 22.05
N PHE A 545 -7.62 4.37 21.83
CA PHE A 545 -6.71 3.43 21.13
C PHE A 545 -5.51 3.06 21.99
N SER A 546 -5.27 1.77 22.28
CA SER A 546 -4.09 1.32 23.06
C SER A 546 -2.79 1.37 22.24
N PRO A 547 -1.70 2.02 22.70
CA PRO A 547 -0.49 2.20 21.91
C PRO A 547 0.58 1.10 22.09
N LEU A 548 0.63 0.38 23.23
CA LEU A 548 1.55 -0.75 23.46
C LEU A 548 1.13 -1.60 24.69
N ASN A 549 1.53 -2.87 24.71
CA ASN A 549 1.27 -3.80 25.83
C ASN A 549 2.60 -4.34 26.39
N LEU A 550 3.05 -3.82 27.54
CA LEU A 550 4.35 -4.12 28.12
C LEU A 550 4.29 -4.13 29.66
N GLY A 551 4.69 -5.24 30.29
CA GLY A 551 4.99 -5.32 31.73
C GLY A 551 3.83 -5.73 32.65
N GLY A 552 3.86 -6.99 33.10
CA GLY A 552 3.08 -7.54 34.23
C GLY A 552 3.77 -8.81 34.74
N THR A 553 3.96 -8.96 36.05
CA THR A 553 5.02 -9.82 36.60
C THR A 553 4.61 -11.25 36.97
N GLY A 554 5.37 -12.21 36.45
CA GLY A 554 5.51 -13.58 36.95
C GLY A 554 6.88 -14.13 36.54
N HIS A 555 7.64 -14.73 37.45
CA HIS A 555 9.07 -15.03 37.23
C HIS A 555 9.31 -15.96 36.04
N LEU A 556 9.98 -15.51 34.96
CA LEU A 556 11.43 -15.32 34.80
C LEU A 556 12.26 -16.61 34.70
N HIS A 557 12.36 -17.15 33.48
CA HIS A 557 13.58 -17.75 32.98
C HIS A 557 14.12 -16.94 31.78
N THR A 558 15.03 -16.02 32.09
CA THR A 558 16.00 -15.39 31.16
C THR A 558 15.54 -15.14 29.72
N ALA A 559 14.73 -14.10 29.51
CA ALA A 559 14.65 -13.47 28.19
C ALA A 559 15.94 -12.66 27.96
N SER A 560 16.83 -13.17 27.10
CA SER A 560 17.98 -12.39 26.62
C SER A 560 17.46 -11.29 25.69
N THR A 561 17.61 -10.02 26.07
CA THR A 561 17.39 -8.87 25.18
C THR A 561 18.60 -8.63 24.28
N PRO A 562 18.48 -8.75 22.95
CA PRO A 562 19.29 -7.99 22.02
C PRO A 562 18.59 -6.66 21.73
N PHE A 563 18.84 -5.66 22.57
CA PHE A 563 18.74 -4.26 22.11
C PHE A 563 19.85 -4.08 21.07
N LEU A 564 19.53 -4.20 19.78
CA LEU A 564 20.46 -3.92 18.67
C LEU A 564 19.71 -3.52 17.37
N ASP A 565 19.54 -2.21 17.22
CA ASP A 565 19.80 -1.48 15.97
C ASP A 565 18.91 -1.74 14.73
N THR A 566 17.66 -1.27 14.78
CA THR A 566 16.76 -1.10 13.62
C THR A 566 16.99 0.23 12.86
N GLY A 567 18.22 0.76 12.86
CA GLY A 567 18.52 2.16 12.51
C GLY A 567 17.87 2.71 11.22
N ARG A 568 17.96 2.00 10.09
CA ARG A 568 17.64 2.57 8.77
C ARG A 568 16.16 2.59 8.36
N ILE A 569 15.30 1.74 8.93
CA ILE A 569 13.85 1.81 8.64
C ILE A 569 13.24 3.01 9.37
N LEU A 570 13.84 3.36 10.52
CA LEU A 570 13.63 4.63 11.20
C LEU A 570 14.18 5.82 10.40
N GLU A 571 15.27 5.67 9.63
CA GLU A 571 15.79 6.73 8.73
C GLU A 571 14.96 6.90 7.45
N GLU A 572 14.37 5.84 6.86
CA GLU A 572 13.52 5.95 5.66
C GLU A 572 12.26 6.83 5.90
N LEU A 573 11.82 6.94 7.16
CA LEU A 573 10.66 7.74 7.58
C LEU A 573 11.02 9.06 8.31
N SER A 574 12.26 9.21 8.77
CA SER A 574 12.72 10.35 9.57
C SER A 574 13.70 11.22 8.79
N LEU A 575 13.49 12.55 8.80
CA LEU A 575 14.43 13.53 8.24
C LEU A 575 15.65 13.73 9.17
N SER A 576 16.36 12.64 9.49
CA SER A 576 17.49 12.62 10.45
C SER A 576 18.86 12.85 9.81
N GLN A 577 18.92 13.21 8.52
CA GLN A 577 20.16 13.50 7.80
C GLN A 577 19.97 14.69 6.85
N ARG A 578 21.03 15.49 6.65
CA ARG A 578 21.09 16.59 5.67
C ARG A 578 20.77 16.05 4.26
N HIS A 579 19.80 16.65 3.57
CA HIS A 579 19.25 16.12 2.32
C HIS A 579 19.55 17.03 1.13
N SER A 580 19.95 16.47 -0.01
CA SER A 580 20.48 17.25 -1.14
C SER A 580 19.43 17.84 -2.10
N THR A 581 18.15 17.93 -1.69
CA THR A 581 17.07 18.54 -2.51
C THR A 581 16.79 20.00 -2.22
N ALA A 582 17.17 20.50 -1.04
CA ALA A 582 16.94 21.89 -0.66
C ALA A 582 17.60 22.82 -1.72
N PRO A 583 16.94 23.94 -2.12
CA PRO A 583 17.28 24.65 -3.36
C PRO A 583 18.75 25.04 -3.51
N GLN A 584 19.39 25.41 -2.40
CA GLN A 584 20.80 25.82 -2.35
C GLN A 584 21.76 24.76 -2.87
N HIS A 585 21.44 23.47 -2.78
CA HIS A 585 22.31 22.40 -3.27
C HIS A 585 22.38 22.31 -4.81
N LEU A 586 21.46 22.97 -5.53
CA LEU A 586 21.59 23.13 -6.99
C LEU A 586 22.82 23.97 -7.36
N LEU A 587 23.26 24.88 -6.47
CA LEU A 587 24.41 25.76 -6.68
C LEU A 587 25.75 25.00 -6.66
N THR A 588 25.76 23.72 -6.24
CA THR A 588 26.96 22.85 -6.24
C THR A 588 27.13 22.03 -7.51
N TRP A 589 26.22 22.15 -8.49
CA TRP A 589 26.36 21.44 -9.77
C TRP A 589 27.56 22.00 -10.55
N PRO A 590 28.38 21.18 -11.25
CA PRO A 590 29.57 21.65 -11.95
C PRO A 590 29.32 22.78 -12.97
N CYS A 591 28.13 22.84 -13.56
CA CYS A 591 27.67 23.92 -14.44
C CYS A 591 27.40 25.28 -13.73
N SER A 592 27.45 25.34 -12.39
CA SER A 592 27.22 26.54 -11.58
C SER A 592 28.45 27.45 -11.54
N PRO A 593 28.36 28.72 -11.99
CA PRO A 593 29.50 29.64 -11.93
C PRO A 593 29.89 30.06 -10.50
N LEU A 594 29.02 29.84 -9.51
CA LEU A 594 29.25 30.27 -8.12
C LEU A 594 30.12 29.28 -7.31
N GLN A 595 30.23 28.02 -7.74
CA GLN A 595 31.07 26.97 -7.15
C GLN A 595 31.08 26.90 -5.60
N MET A 596 29.91 27.11 -4.97
CA MET A 596 29.79 27.29 -3.52
C MET A 596 30.21 26.05 -2.71
N SER A 597 30.92 26.30 -1.61
CA SER A 597 31.40 25.27 -0.68
C SER A 597 30.36 24.88 0.39
N GLU A 598 30.48 23.68 0.98
CA GLU A 598 29.53 23.16 2.00
C GLU A 598 29.27 24.10 3.22
N PRO A 599 30.23 24.90 3.71
CA PRO A 599 29.96 25.92 4.72
C PRO A 599 29.06 27.05 4.20
N GLU A 600 29.27 27.53 2.98
CA GLU A 600 28.54 28.67 2.41
C GLU A 600 27.08 28.32 2.13
N LEU A 601 26.79 27.06 1.80
CA LEU A 601 25.41 26.55 1.63
C LEU A 601 24.57 26.59 2.91
N GLN A 602 25.18 26.78 4.08
CA GLN A 602 24.46 26.87 5.36
C GLN A 602 23.87 28.27 5.64
N TYR A 603 24.00 29.21 4.68
CA TYR A 603 23.41 30.55 4.78
C TYR A 603 21.91 30.59 5.19
N PRO A 604 21.01 29.66 4.77
CA PRO A 604 19.60 29.75 5.15
C PRO A 604 19.40 29.63 6.67
N MET A 605 20.19 28.78 7.34
CA MET A 605 20.17 28.68 8.81
C MET A 605 20.84 29.88 9.46
N ASP A 606 22.01 30.30 8.94
CA ASP A 606 22.80 31.38 9.52
C ASP A 606 22.03 32.72 9.54
N PHE A 607 21.32 33.05 8.44
CA PHE A 607 20.52 34.27 8.35
C PHE A 607 19.26 34.24 9.23
N GLU A 608 18.55 33.11 9.35
CA GLU A 608 17.36 33.04 10.24
C GLU A 608 17.73 32.93 11.73
N ILE A 609 18.85 32.29 12.09
CA ILE A 609 19.35 32.24 13.48
C ILE A 609 19.85 33.62 13.95
N LYS A 610 20.54 34.37 13.07
CA LYS A 610 21.04 35.73 13.37
C LYS A 610 19.95 36.80 13.32
N ARG A 611 18.74 36.46 12.88
CA ARG A 611 17.63 37.40 12.70
C ARG A 611 17.23 38.01 14.06
N PRO A 612 17.00 39.33 14.15
CA PRO A 612 16.48 39.96 15.37
C PRO A 612 15.22 39.27 15.88
N ARG A 613 15.00 39.23 17.20
CA ARG A 613 13.77 38.68 17.79
C ARG A 613 12.54 39.44 17.29
N LEU A 614 11.40 38.76 17.23
CA LEU A 614 10.12 39.39 16.93
C LEU A 614 9.81 40.49 17.96
N SER A 615 9.08 41.53 17.54
CA SER A 615 8.60 42.62 18.40
C SER A 615 7.93 42.06 19.66
N GLN A 616 8.35 42.55 20.83
CA GLN A 616 7.77 42.18 22.14
C GLN A 616 6.63 43.13 22.57
N SER A 617 6.09 43.90 21.63
CA SER A 617 4.97 44.80 21.88
C SER A 617 3.72 44.03 22.33
N THR A 618 3.16 44.42 23.47
CA THR A 618 1.83 44.01 23.94
C THR A 618 0.78 45.11 23.69
N ALA A 619 1.05 46.05 22.78
CA ALA A 619 0.12 47.14 22.45
C ALA A 619 -1.18 46.63 21.80
N PRO A 620 -2.32 47.31 22.01
CA PRO A 620 -3.56 47.00 21.32
C PRO A 620 -3.50 47.38 19.83
N PRO A 621 -4.29 46.71 18.96
CA PRO A 621 -4.58 47.18 17.61
C PRO A 621 -5.36 48.50 17.62
N HIS A 622 -5.43 49.21 16.49
CA HIS A 622 -6.06 50.52 16.37
C HIS A 622 -7.55 50.52 16.77
N CYS A 623 -8.32 49.49 16.43
CA CYS A 623 -9.71 49.32 16.88
C CYS A 623 -9.88 49.22 18.41
N LEU A 624 -8.80 48.92 19.15
CA LEU A 624 -8.75 48.82 20.61
C LEU A 624 -7.80 49.85 21.23
N ALA A 625 -7.35 50.85 20.45
CA ALA A 625 -6.53 51.96 20.94
C ALA A 625 -7.40 52.99 21.69
N GLY A 626 -6.86 53.55 22.76
CA GLY A 626 -7.56 54.49 23.63
C GLY A 626 -6.88 54.58 24.99
N GLU A 627 -7.09 55.71 25.67
CA GLU A 627 -6.35 56.11 26.88
C GLU A 627 -6.29 55.00 27.93
N ALA A 628 -5.10 54.81 28.52
CA ALA A 628 -4.88 53.84 29.58
C ALA A 628 -5.57 54.34 30.86
N SER A 629 -6.59 53.62 31.33
CA SER A 629 -7.25 53.96 32.59
C SER A 629 -6.26 53.89 33.76
N PRO A 630 -6.31 54.78 34.78
CA PRO A 630 -5.29 54.88 35.83
C PRO A 630 -5.18 53.71 36.83
N GLY A 631 -5.56 52.49 36.44
CA GLY A 631 -5.74 51.33 37.32
C GLY A 631 -5.46 49.99 36.65
N GLY A 632 -4.37 49.87 35.89
CA GLY A 632 -3.70 48.59 35.57
C GLY A 632 -4.43 47.55 34.68
N ASN A 633 -5.72 47.72 34.38
CA ASN A 633 -6.49 46.74 33.63
C ASN A 633 -5.97 46.58 32.19
N SER A 634 -5.70 45.33 31.80
CA SER A 634 -5.29 44.97 30.44
C SER A 634 -6.34 45.40 29.40
N TRP A 635 -5.88 45.84 28.23
CA TRP A 635 -6.75 46.26 27.12
C TRP A 635 -7.64 45.13 26.59
N LEU A 636 -7.35 43.86 26.93
CA LEU A 636 -8.25 42.72 26.72
C LEU A 636 -9.65 42.97 27.31
N SER A 637 -9.77 43.78 28.37
CA SER A 637 -11.06 44.21 28.94
C SER A 637 -11.94 45.05 27.99
N ARG A 638 -11.38 45.53 26.86
CA ARG A 638 -12.11 46.24 25.79
C ARG A 638 -12.54 45.33 24.63
N LEU A 639 -12.28 44.02 24.71
CA LEU A 639 -12.76 43.05 23.72
C LEU A 639 -14.26 42.80 23.89
N SER A 640 -15.04 43.24 22.91
CA SER A 640 -16.43 42.84 22.79
C SER A 640 -16.55 41.39 22.30
N LEU A 641 -17.70 40.77 22.56
CA LEU A 641 -18.04 39.47 21.96
C LEU A 641 -18.03 39.52 20.42
N SER A 642 -18.36 40.65 19.80
CA SER A 642 -18.29 40.81 18.33
C SER A 642 -16.84 40.82 17.82
N HIS A 643 -15.90 41.46 18.53
CA HIS A 643 -14.49 41.42 18.19
C HIS A 643 -13.92 40.00 18.28
N VAL A 644 -14.20 39.28 19.37
CA VAL A 644 -13.72 37.90 19.53
C VAL A 644 -14.39 36.95 18.53
N SER A 645 -15.69 37.14 18.22
CA SER A 645 -16.38 36.38 17.17
C SER A 645 -15.73 36.58 15.80
N LEU A 646 -15.43 37.82 15.40
CA LEU A 646 -14.78 38.14 14.13
C LEU A 646 -13.42 37.43 14.02
N LEU A 647 -12.54 37.64 15.00
CA LEU A 647 -11.19 37.07 14.97
C LEU A 647 -11.19 35.53 14.98
N THR A 648 -12.04 34.91 15.81
CA THR A 648 -12.13 33.44 15.88
C THR A 648 -12.66 32.85 14.57
N GLN A 649 -13.71 33.45 13.98
CA GLN A 649 -14.22 33.05 12.66
C GLN A 649 -13.17 33.23 11.57
N SER A 650 -12.43 34.34 11.56
CA SER A 650 -11.34 34.57 10.61
C SER A 650 -10.24 33.50 10.70
N TYR A 651 -9.90 33.01 11.91
CA TYR A 651 -9.00 31.87 12.10
C TYR A 651 -9.59 30.55 11.57
N PHE A 652 -10.84 30.22 11.92
CA PHE A 652 -11.48 28.97 11.49
C PHE A 652 -11.73 28.91 9.97
N GLN A 653 -11.87 30.07 9.30
CA GLN A 653 -11.99 30.16 7.85
C GLN A 653 -10.65 30.03 7.10
N HIS A 654 -9.54 30.53 7.65
CA HIS A 654 -8.28 30.67 6.91
C HIS A 654 -7.17 29.71 7.34
N PHE A 655 -7.02 29.46 8.65
CA PHE A 655 -5.89 28.72 9.21
C PHE A 655 -6.28 27.28 9.56
N HIS A 656 -7.40 27.09 10.25
CA HIS A 656 -7.90 25.77 10.67
C HIS A 656 -8.03 24.73 9.53
N PRO A 657 -8.54 25.04 8.32
CA PRO A 657 -8.78 24.05 7.27
C PRO A 657 -7.50 23.34 6.79
N SER A 658 -6.36 24.01 6.93
CA SER A 658 -5.03 23.46 6.62
C SER A 658 -4.39 22.69 7.78
N CYS A 659 -4.84 22.93 9.02
CA CYS A 659 -4.15 22.55 10.25
C CYS A 659 -5.14 22.40 11.42
N LEU A 660 -5.67 21.18 11.59
CA LEU A 660 -6.76 20.84 12.51
C LEU A 660 -6.33 20.76 14.00
N ILE A 661 -5.67 21.80 14.52
CA ILE A 661 -5.10 21.83 15.89
C ILE A 661 -6.19 21.83 16.98
N LEU A 662 -7.34 22.42 16.68
CA LEU A 662 -8.48 22.60 17.59
C LEU A 662 -9.72 21.94 16.99
N ASP A 663 -10.62 21.45 17.84
CA ASP A 663 -12.00 21.17 17.45
C ASP A 663 -12.83 22.46 17.59
N GLU A 664 -13.52 22.87 16.52
CA GLU A 664 -14.26 24.13 16.46
C GLU A 664 -15.44 24.14 17.46
N SER A 665 -16.14 23.01 17.62
CA SER A 665 -17.29 22.89 18.52
C SER A 665 -16.86 22.94 19.98
N ASN A 666 -15.75 22.29 20.33
CA ASN A 666 -15.14 22.35 21.65
C ASN A 666 -14.58 23.75 21.95
N PHE A 667 -13.93 24.38 20.97
CA PHE A 667 -13.39 25.72 21.12
C PHE A 667 -14.48 26.73 21.50
N TYR A 668 -15.59 26.77 20.76
CA TYR A 668 -16.68 27.71 21.08
C TYR A 668 -17.44 27.34 22.37
N SER A 669 -17.73 26.05 22.60
CA SER A 669 -18.56 25.63 23.75
C SER A 669 -17.81 25.60 25.09
N GLN A 670 -16.51 25.30 25.09
CA GLN A 670 -15.70 25.13 26.30
C GLN A 670 -14.57 26.16 26.38
N VAL A 671 -13.64 26.18 25.41
CA VAL A 671 -12.40 26.97 25.52
C VAL A 671 -12.69 28.48 25.60
N LEU A 672 -13.41 29.02 24.63
CA LEU A 672 -13.80 30.43 24.61
C LEU A 672 -14.77 30.77 25.75
N SER A 673 -15.74 29.90 26.02
CA SER A 673 -16.72 30.06 27.10
C SER A 673 -16.02 30.23 28.46
N ASN A 674 -15.05 29.36 28.77
CA ASN A 674 -14.25 29.42 29.99
C ASN A 674 -13.38 30.69 30.05
N ALA A 675 -12.67 31.02 28.97
CA ALA A 675 -11.83 32.22 28.92
C ALA A 675 -12.62 33.52 29.15
N VAL A 676 -13.83 33.62 28.60
CA VAL A 676 -14.73 34.76 28.83
C VAL A 676 -15.27 34.75 30.27
N GLN A 677 -15.73 33.59 30.78
CA GLN A 677 -16.24 33.48 32.16
C GLN A 677 -15.18 33.83 33.21
N THR A 678 -13.91 33.48 33.00
CA THR A 678 -12.81 33.83 33.92
C THR A 678 -12.18 35.20 33.64
N ASN A 679 -12.74 36.01 32.73
CA ASN A 679 -12.20 37.32 32.31
C ASN A 679 -10.72 37.26 31.88
N PHE A 680 -10.36 36.27 31.06
CA PHE A 680 -9.03 36.07 30.48
C PHE A 680 -7.91 35.93 31.54
N THR A 681 -8.17 35.23 32.65
CA THR A 681 -7.13 34.83 33.63
C THR A 681 -6.08 33.88 33.05
N GLN A 682 -4.92 33.78 33.70
CA GLN A 682 -3.83 32.90 33.27
C GLN A 682 -4.19 31.42 33.36
N ASN A 683 -4.54 30.82 32.22
CA ASN A 683 -4.81 29.40 32.02
C ASN A 683 -4.71 29.03 30.53
N TYR A 684 -4.69 27.73 30.20
CA TYR A 684 -4.59 27.26 28.82
C TYR A 684 -5.71 27.78 27.92
N ASN A 685 -6.97 27.81 28.37
CA ASN A 685 -8.09 28.26 27.52
C ASN A 685 -7.89 29.71 27.05
N THR A 686 -7.52 30.60 27.98
CA THR A 686 -7.16 31.98 27.66
C THR A 686 -5.98 32.05 26.68
N CYS A 687 -4.93 31.26 26.91
CA CYS A 687 -3.76 31.21 26.03
C CYS A 687 -4.14 30.78 24.60
N THR A 688 -4.93 29.70 24.46
CA THR A 688 -5.46 29.23 23.18
C THR A 688 -6.32 30.28 22.48
N VAL A 689 -7.24 30.95 23.20
CA VAL A 689 -8.06 32.02 22.63
C VAL A 689 -7.21 33.20 22.16
N LEU A 690 -6.19 33.60 22.90
CA LEU A 690 -5.28 34.68 22.48
C LEU A 690 -4.44 34.29 21.24
N LEU A 691 -4.01 33.03 21.11
CA LEU A 691 -3.33 32.52 19.91
C LEU A 691 -4.27 32.40 18.69
N VAL A 692 -5.53 32.04 18.91
CA VAL A 692 -6.57 32.07 17.87
C VAL A 692 -6.84 33.52 17.44
N CYS A 693 -6.93 34.47 18.38
CA CYS A 693 -7.11 35.88 18.06
C CYS A 693 -5.89 36.52 17.36
N SER A 694 -4.65 36.09 17.64
CA SER A 694 -3.47 36.61 16.94
C SER A 694 -3.42 36.19 15.47
N LEU A 695 -3.71 34.92 15.17
CA LEU A 695 -3.88 34.41 13.82
C LEU A 695 -5.11 35.01 13.14
N GLY A 696 -6.23 35.09 13.86
CA GLY A 696 -7.46 35.73 13.42
C GLY A 696 -7.27 37.21 13.03
N SER A 697 -6.40 37.93 13.72
CA SER A 697 -6.05 39.33 13.39
C SER A 697 -5.35 39.44 12.05
N ILE A 698 -4.46 38.48 11.73
CA ILE A 698 -3.80 38.40 10.42
C ILE A 698 -4.86 38.13 9.34
N ALA A 699 -5.69 37.10 9.52
CA ALA A 699 -6.74 36.76 8.56
C ALA A 699 -7.73 37.93 8.33
N ALA A 700 -8.15 38.63 9.38
CA ALA A 700 -9.05 39.78 9.29
C ALA A 700 -8.40 40.96 8.54
N TYR A 701 -7.15 41.33 8.88
CA TYR A 701 -6.42 42.42 8.23
C TYR A 701 -6.32 42.23 6.72
N TYR A 702 -5.84 41.07 6.27
CA TYR A 702 -5.74 40.74 4.84
C TYR A 702 -7.08 40.42 4.16
N SER A 703 -8.19 40.40 4.92
CA SER A 703 -9.56 40.39 4.40
C SER A 703 -10.16 41.80 4.29
N GLY A 704 -9.40 42.86 4.59
CA GLY A 704 -9.82 44.26 4.49
C GLY A 704 -10.09 44.97 5.82
N HIS A 705 -9.93 44.29 6.96
CA HIS A 705 -10.09 44.90 8.29
C HIS A 705 -8.77 45.50 8.79
N GLU A 706 -8.33 46.58 8.15
CA GLU A 706 -7.06 47.26 8.46
C GLU A 706 -6.95 47.74 9.93
N GLU A 707 -8.09 47.92 10.62
CA GLU A 707 -8.18 48.35 12.01
C GLU A 707 -7.54 47.38 13.04
N TRP A 708 -7.18 46.15 12.62
CA TRP A 708 -6.43 45.16 13.41
C TRP A 708 -4.90 45.33 13.38
N SER A 709 -4.38 46.31 12.63
CA SER A 709 -3.00 46.77 12.75
C SER A 709 -2.80 47.69 13.95
N SER A 710 -1.56 47.82 14.43
CA SER A 710 -1.14 48.84 15.41
C SER A 710 -0.24 49.93 14.80
N GLY A 711 -0.19 50.02 13.47
CA GLY A 711 0.54 51.05 12.71
C GLY A 711 1.44 50.48 11.59
N HIS A 712 1.79 49.20 11.67
CA HIS A 712 2.52 48.48 10.64
C HIS A 712 1.89 47.10 10.37
N GLU A 713 1.86 46.70 9.10
CA GLU A 713 1.41 45.37 8.61
C GLU A 713 2.12 44.22 9.37
N HIS A 714 3.41 44.37 9.64
CA HIS A 714 4.21 43.38 10.38
C HIS A 714 3.76 43.20 11.83
N ASP A 715 3.19 44.21 12.48
CA ASP A 715 2.74 44.15 13.88
C ASP A 715 1.35 43.52 14.05
N VAL A 716 0.59 43.31 12.97
CA VAL A 716 -0.76 42.68 13.02
C VAL A 716 -0.72 41.36 13.80
N GLY A 717 -1.53 41.25 14.85
CA GLY A 717 -1.63 40.08 15.73
C GLY A 717 -0.55 39.95 16.81
N ILE A 718 0.53 40.74 16.77
CA ILE A 718 1.67 40.61 17.71
C ILE A 718 1.26 40.87 19.16
N GLY A 719 0.38 41.85 19.42
CA GLY A 719 -0.09 42.16 20.78
C GLY A 719 -0.78 40.98 21.48
N PHE A 720 -1.69 40.29 20.78
CA PHE A 720 -2.33 39.06 21.26
C PHE A 720 -1.32 37.92 21.44
N PHE A 721 -0.42 37.73 20.46
CA PHE A 721 0.57 36.67 20.49
C PHE A 721 1.54 36.81 21.68
N ASN A 722 2.01 38.03 21.98
CA ASN A 722 2.94 38.25 23.07
C ASN A 722 2.30 38.05 24.45
N LEU A 723 1.04 38.45 24.63
CA LEU A 723 0.29 38.14 25.86
C LEU A 723 0.13 36.63 26.06
N ALA A 724 -0.19 35.89 24.99
CA ALA A 724 -0.25 34.43 25.04
C ALA A 724 1.11 33.78 25.33
N ASN A 725 2.18 34.25 24.68
CA ASN A 725 3.56 33.76 24.84
C ASN A 725 4.15 34.09 26.22
N GLU A 726 3.75 35.21 26.83
CA GLU A 726 4.09 35.54 28.23
C GLU A 726 3.38 34.56 29.17
N MET A 727 2.06 34.46 29.07
CA MET A 727 1.25 33.51 29.86
C MET A 727 1.73 32.06 29.72
N PHE A 728 2.13 31.64 28.52
CA PHE A 728 2.53 30.26 28.22
C PHE A 728 3.82 29.85 28.93
N ARG A 729 4.72 30.78 29.27
CA ARG A 729 6.00 30.44 29.94
C ARG A 729 5.82 29.85 31.33
N ASP A 730 4.79 30.30 32.05
CA ASP A 730 4.46 29.78 33.38
C ASP A 730 3.52 28.57 33.31
N LEU A 731 2.87 28.35 32.16
CA LEU A 731 1.92 27.26 31.92
C LEU A 731 2.60 26.02 31.31
N GLU A 732 3.66 26.16 30.50
CA GLU A 732 4.26 25.08 29.70
C GLU A 732 4.56 23.81 30.54
N GLY A 733 3.83 22.74 30.22
CA GLY A 733 3.92 21.45 30.87
C GLY A 733 4.21 20.30 29.91
N ALA A 734 4.24 19.09 30.49
CA ALA A 734 4.26 17.84 29.73
C ALA A 734 2.82 17.33 29.58
N ASP A 735 2.05 18.00 28.73
CA ASP A 735 0.63 17.76 28.49
C ASP A 735 0.22 18.12 27.05
N TRP A 736 -1.02 17.81 26.67
CA TRP A 736 -1.50 17.96 25.29
C TRP A 736 -1.96 19.38 24.97
N GLU A 737 -2.41 20.11 25.99
CA GLU A 737 -2.74 21.52 25.97
C GLU A 737 -1.51 22.38 25.63
N SER A 738 -0.34 22.06 26.20
CA SER A 738 0.94 22.66 25.85
C SER A 738 1.34 22.37 24.40
N ILE A 739 1.09 21.15 23.91
CA ILE A 739 1.31 20.80 22.51
C ILE A 739 0.40 21.64 21.59
N GLN A 740 -0.89 21.81 21.93
CA GLN A 740 -1.80 22.65 21.14
C GLN A 740 -1.33 24.11 21.07
N CYS A 741 -0.93 24.71 22.21
CA CYS A 741 -0.38 26.05 22.25
C CYS A 741 0.89 26.19 21.40
N LEU A 742 1.84 25.25 21.52
CA LEU A 742 3.09 25.27 20.74
C LEU A 742 2.85 25.18 19.22
N LEU A 743 1.90 24.36 18.76
CA LEU A 743 1.56 24.22 17.33
C LEU A 743 0.82 25.44 16.77
N LEU A 744 0.00 26.11 17.58
CA LEU A 744 -0.60 27.41 17.23
C LEU A 744 0.47 28.52 17.16
N MET A 745 1.43 28.53 18.09
CA MET A 745 2.57 29.46 18.04
C MET A 745 3.43 29.20 16.79
N GLY A 746 3.64 27.94 16.43
CA GLY A 746 4.36 27.55 15.21
C GLY A 746 3.68 28.01 13.94
N LEU A 747 2.35 27.96 13.90
CA LEU A 747 1.54 28.48 12.80
C LEU A 747 1.63 30.02 12.69
N PHE A 748 1.58 30.74 13.82
CA PHE A 748 1.76 32.20 13.85
C PHE A 748 3.16 32.63 13.37
N TYR A 749 4.22 31.97 13.85
CA TYR A 749 5.57 32.21 13.38
C TYR A 749 5.73 31.86 11.89
N SER A 750 5.08 30.80 11.40
CA SER A 750 5.10 30.42 9.97
C SER A 750 4.43 31.48 9.09
N ALA A 751 3.29 32.03 9.50
CA ALA A 751 2.60 33.13 8.80
C ALA A 751 3.48 34.40 8.73
N LYS A 752 4.22 34.71 9.81
CA LYS A 752 5.20 35.83 9.85
C LYS A 752 6.58 35.48 9.25
N LEU A 753 6.71 34.35 8.55
CA LEU A 753 7.97 33.83 7.97
C LEU A 753 9.16 33.78 8.95
N ARG A 754 8.87 33.54 10.24
CA ARG A 754 9.84 33.40 11.34
C ARG A 754 10.33 31.96 11.45
N VAL A 755 11.15 31.54 10.49
CA VAL A 755 11.52 30.13 10.27
C VAL A 755 12.12 29.45 11.50
N TYR A 756 13.10 30.11 12.12
CA TYR A 756 13.80 29.56 13.29
C TYR A 756 12.90 29.51 14.52
N ASP A 757 12.10 30.55 14.77
CA ASP A 757 11.17 30.59 15.90
C ASP A 757 10.05 29.53 15.73
N ALA A 758 9.54 29.35 14.51
CA ALA A 758 8.58 28.30 14.16
C ALA A 758 9.17 26.90 14.37
N TRP A 759 10.38 26.65 13.88
CA TRP A 759 11.10 25.40 14.15
C TRP A 759 11.25 25.15 15.66
N GLN A 760 11.66 26.16 16.44
CA GLN A 760 11.90 26.01 17.88
C GLN A 760 10.65 25.58 18.66
N VAL A 761 9.46 26.13 18.36
CA VAL A 761 8.20 25.72 19.02
C VAL A 761 7.67 24.38 18.49
N ASN A 762 7.76 24.13 17.18
CA ASN A 762 7.35 22.85 16.58
C ASN A 762 8.21 21.69 17.10
N HIS A 763 9.52 21.91 17.23
CA HIS A 763 10.47 20.94 17.78
C HIS A 763 10.19 20.64 19.26
N ARG A 764 9.86 21.65 20.07
CA ARG A 764 9.37 21.47 21.46
C ARG A 764 8.11 20.61 21.49
N ALA A 765 7.11 20.93 20.66
CA ALA A 765 5.89 20.12 20.57
C ALA A 765 6.19 18.66 20.20
N CYS A 766 7.05 18.43 19.21
CA CYS A 766 7.46 17.09 18.79
C CYS A 766 8.19 16.31 19.91
N CYS A 767 9.04 16.99 20.68
CA CYS A 767 9.70 16.39 21.85
C CYS A 767 8.69 16.04 22.95
N THR A 768 7.75 16.92 23.29
CA THR A 768 6.69 16.64 24.29
C THR A 768 5.78 15.49 23.83
N VAL A 769 5.35 15.47 22.57
CA VAL A 769 4.60 14.33 22.00
C VAL A 769 5.39 13.02 22.12
N SER A 770 6.70 13.05 21.84
CA SER A 770 7.58 11.88 21.94
C SER A 770 7.76 11.38 23.38
N ILE A 771 7.55 12.23 24.38
CA ILE A 771 7.54 11.88 25.82
C ILE A 771 6.16 11.31 26.22
N LEU A 772 5.06 11.90 25.76
CA LEU A 772 3.71 11.50 26.17
C LEU A 772 3.21 10.19 25.54
N VAL A 773 3.46 9.98 24.25
CA VAL A 773 2.97 8.79 23.53
C VAL A 773 3.38 7.46 24.17
N PRO A 774 4.64 7.27 24.65
CA PRO A 774 5.03 6.06 25.37
C PRO A 774 4.49 5.93 26.82
N LEU A 775 4.05 7.04 27.44
CA LEU A 775 3.56 7.07 28.83
C LEU A 775 2.06 6.80 28.93
N GLN A 776 1.28 7.16 27.91
CA GLN A 776 -0.17 6.96 27.90
C GLN A 776 -0.55 5.52 27.54
N ARG A 777 -1.51 4.94 28.29
CA ARG A 777 -1.97 3.55 28.08
C ARG A 777 -3.08 3.42 27.03
N MET A 778 -3.73 4.54 26.70
CA MET A 778 -4.59 4.73 25.53
C MET A 778 -4.41 6.16 25.03
N LEU A 779 -4.49 6.36 23.71
CA LEU A 779 -4.49 7.66 23.05
C LEU A 779 -5.90 7.96 22.53
N GLU A 780 -6.29 9.22 22.56
CA GLU A 780 -7.55 9.71 21.99
C GLU A 780 -7.34 10.15 20.53
N ALA A 781 -8.44 10.31 19.78
CA ALA A 781 -8.37 10.76 18.38
C ALA A 781 -7.64 12.11 18.24
N GLN A 782 -7.86 13.05 19.17
CA GLN A 782 -7.19 14.35 19.23
C GLN A 782 -5.68 14.22 19.49
N HIS A 783 -5.24 13.31 20.38
CA HIS A 783 -3.82 13.04 20.63
C HIS A 783 -3.12 12.52 19.37
N CYS A 784 -3.78 11.61 18.63
CA CYS A 784 -3.30 11.14 17.34
C CYS A 784 -3.24 12.28 16.29
N GLN A 785 -4.23 13.17 16.26
CA GLN A 785 -4.26 14.32 15.34
C GLN A 785 -3.11 15.29 15.62
N LEU A 786 -2.86 15.64 16.88
CA LEU A 786 -1.76 16.51 17.29
C LEU A 786 -0.37 15.92 16.98
N PHE A 787 -0.20 14.60 17.11
CA PHE A 787 1.02 13.92 16.66
C PHE A 787 1.30 14.18 15.17
N TRP A 788 0.29 14.01 14.30
CA TRP A 788 0.48 14.17 12.86
C TRP A 788 0.64 15.62 12.43
N ILE A 789 0.03 16.57 13.15
CA ILE A 789 0.24 18.01 12.91
C ILE A 789 1.69 18.39 13.25
N ALA A 790 2.17 17.99 14.44
CA ALA A 790 3.55 18.22 14.86
C ALA A 790 4.56 17.62 13.87
N TYR A 791 4.34 16.37 13.46
CA TYR A 791 5.15 15.69 12.45
C TYR A 791 5.18 16.43 11.11
N LEU A 792 4.04 16.92 10.61
CA LEU A 792 3.98 17.66 9.35
C LEU A 792 4.68 19.02 9.47
N GLN A 793 4.37 19.81 10.50
CA GLN A 793 4.94 21.15 10.68
C GLN A 793 6.46 21.14 10.88
N GLU A 794 7.01 20.17 11.62
CA GLU A 794 8.48 20.01 11.71
C GLU A 794 9.05 19.54 10.36
N SER A 795 8.47 18.49 9.75
CA SER A 795 9.01 17.88 8.52
C SER A 795 8.94 18.77 7.28
N GLN A 796 8.12 19.83 7.29
CA GLN A 796 8.05 20.81 6.20
C GLN A 796 9.20 21.82 6.24
N ILE A 797 9.64 22.21 7.44
CA ILE A 797 10.81 23.09 7.64
C ILE A 797 12.10 22.31 7.39
N LEU A 798 12.19 21.09 7.96
CA LEU A 798 13.30 20.15 7.77
C LEU A 798 13.48 19.65 6.32
N ALA A 799 12.53 19.96 5.41
CA ALA A 799 12.64 19.65 3.99
C ALA A 799 13.19 20.82 3.15
N GLU A 800 13.52 21.95 3.76
CA GLU A 800 14.10 23.14 3.11
C GLU A 800 15.34 23.69 3.85
N PHE A 801 15.50 23.35 5.14
CA PHE A 801 16.58 23.82 6.04
C PHE A 801 17.21 22.65 6.82
N ASP A 802 18.54 22.60 6.92
CA ASP A 802 19.32 21.57 7.64
C ASP A 802 19.25 21.68 9.20
N PHE A 803 18.14 22.15 9.76
CA PHE A 803 17.93 22.19 11.21
C PHE A 803 17.89 20.75 11.81
N PRO A 804 18.21 20.56 13.10
CA PRO A 804 18.13 19.25 13.73
C PRO A 804 16.67 18.81 13.96
N ALA A 805 16.38 17.55 13.64
CA ALA A 805 15.06 16.94 13.81
C ALA A 805 14.84 16.38 15.22
N SER A 806 13.60 16.47 15.74
CA SER A 806 13.18 15.89 17.02
C SER A 806 13.33 14.36 17.08
N GLY A 807 13.23 13.70 15.92
CA GLY A 807 13.11 12.25 15.80
C GLY A 807 11.69 11.70 15.91
N LEU A 808 10.65 12.55 16.05
CA LEU A 808 9.23 12.16 16.13
C LEU A 808 8.81 11.22 14.98
N GLY A 809 9.37 11.41 13.78
CA GLY A 809 9.13 10.55 12.61
C GLY A 809 9.42 9.07 12.82
N LYS A 810 10.24 8.70 13.81
CA LYS A 810 10.52 7.31 14.21
C LYS A 810 9.29 6.60 14.79
N LEU A 811 8.30 7.34 15.28
CA LEU A 811 7.03 6.82 15.78
C LEU A 811 5.92 6.81 14.70
N ALA A 812 6.16 7.42 13.53
CA ALA A 812 5.16 7.58 12.46
C ALA A 812 4.87 6.29 11.64
N SER A 813 5.48 5.16 11.97
CA SER A 813 5.12 3.83 11.46
C SER A 813 4.07 3.12 12.32
N SER A 814 4.11 3.34 13.64
CA SER A 814 3.23 2.73 14.64
C SER A 814 2.02 3.60 15.00
N MET A 815 2.09 4.92 14.83
CA MET A 815 1.00 5.82 15.24
C MET A 815 -0.30 5.65 14.42
N PRO A 816 -1.48 5.66 15.05
CA PRO A 816 -2.76 5.66 14.36
C PRO A 816 -2.95 6.94 13.52
N LEU A 817 -3.40 6.80 12.28
CA LEU A 817 -3.80 7.91 11.42
C LEU A 817 -5.04 8.64 12.00
N PRO A 818 -5.14 9.97 11.83
CA PRO A 818 -6.17 10.78 12.47
C PRO A 818 -7.49 10.62 11.72
N VAL A 819 -8.44 9.93 12.35
CA VAL A 819 -9.83 9.79 11.89
C VAL A 819 -10.69 10.12 13.09
N VAL A 820 -11.55 11.13 12.96
CA VAL A 820 -12.39 11.62 14.05
C VAL A 820 -13.83 11.16 13.78
N PRO A 821 -14.48 10.39 14.68
CA PRO A 821 -15.84 9.90 14.45
C PRO A 821 -16.93 10.97 14.29
N ALA A 822 -16.61 12.25 14.52
CA ALA A 822 -17.54 13.38 14.44
C ALA A 822 -17.69 13.97 13.02
N ALA A 823 -16.98 13.47 12.00
CA ALA A 823 -17.06 13.96 10.62
C ALA A 823 -18.46 13.84 9.97
N GLY A 824 -19.43 13.19 10.62
CA GLY A 824 -20.80 13.02 10.15
C GLY A 824 -21.75 14.22 10.33
N THR A 825 -21.32 15.36 10.90
CA THR A 825 -22.21 16.52 11.15
C THR A 825 -22.04 17.71 10.19
N ASP A 826 -20.90 17.85 9.52
CA ASP A 826 -20.65 18.90 8.52
C ASP A 826 -19.70 18.35 7.43
N PRO A 827 -20.11 18.30 6.14
CA PRO A 827 -19.27 17.80 5.05
C PRO A 827 -17.91 18.50 4.91
N ARG A 828 -17.80 19.77 5.33
CA ARG A 828 -16.57 20.58 5.17
C ARG A 828 -15.44 20.06 6.06
N HIS A 829 -15.72 19.68 7.31
CA HIS A 829 -14.70 19.12 8.20
C HIS A 829 -14.21 17.75 7.72
N ALA A 830 -15.05 16.96 7.02
CA ALA A 830 -14.61 15.75 6.34
C ALA A 830 -13.64 16.07 5.18
N GLN A 831 -13.93 17.10 4.37
CA GLN A 831 -13.05 17.57 3.30
C GLN A 831 -11.69 18.05 3.83
N TYR A 832 -11.66 18.77 4.95
CA TYR A 832 -10.40 19.17 5.60
C TYR A 832 -9.62 17.95 6.14
N GLN A 833 -10.31 16.94 6.68
CA GLN A 833 -9.67 15.70 7.14
C GLN A 833 -9.10 14.87 5.96
N PHE A 834 -9.76 14.84 4.81
CA PHE A 834 -9.21 14.25 3.57
C PHE A 834 -7.95 14.97 3.10
N PHE A 835 -7.96 16.31 3.05
CA PHE A 835 -6.79 17.11 2.73
C PHE A 835 -5.62 16.82 3.69
N PHE A 836 -5.90 16.70 4.98
CA PHE A 836 -4.88 16.40 5.99
C PHE A 836 -4.27 14.99 5.83
N LEU A 837 -5.08 13.98 5.50
CA LEU A 837 -4.61 12.64 5.16
C LEU A 837 -3.80 12.63 3.84
N ALA A 838 -4.20 13.41 2.84
CA ALA A 838 -3.44 13.60 1.60
C ALA A 838 -2.05 14.23 1.87
N LEU A 839 -1.95 15.21 2.78
CA LEU A 839 -0.66 15.77 3.20
C LEU A 839 0.26 14.77 3.91
N ILE A 840 -0.28 13.93 4.80
CA ILE A 840 0.49 12.90 5.51
C ILE A 840 1.10 11.90 4.52
N SER A 841 0.29 11.37 3.60
CA SER A 841 0.74 10.40 2.57
C SER A 841 1.79 11.02 1.66
N MET A 842 1.54 12.25 1.19
CA MET A 842 2.46 13.00 0.34
C MET A 842 3.80 13.28 1.04
N ARG A 843 3.81 13.47 2.37
CA ARG A 843 5.05 13.62 3.15
C ARG A 843 5.86 12.33 3.21
N LYS A 844 5.21 11.18 3.46
CA LYS A 844 5.90 9.89 3.50
C LYS A 844 6.46 9.50 2.12
N LEU A 845 5.73 9.80 1.03
CA LEU A 845 6.24 9.63 -0.34
C LEU A 845 7.44 10.54 -0.63
N LEU A 846 7.39 11.83 -0.25
CA LEU A 846 8.52 12.74 -0.44
C LEU A 846 9.76 12.31 0.35
N ASN A 847 9.63 11.87 1.61
CA ASN A 847 10.76 11.34 2.37
C ASN A 847 11.40 10.11 1.67
N ARG A 848 10.59 9.24 1.05
CA ARG A 848 11.09 8.11 0.25
C ARG A 848 11.85 8.55 -1.02
N ILE A 849 11.36 9.59 -1.70
CA ILE A 849 12.03 10.20 -2.86
C ILE A 849 13.41 10.76 -2.44
N LEU A 850 13.50 11.41 -1.27
CA LEU A 850 14.79 11.83 -0.70
C LEU A 850 15.72 10.63 -0.48
N PHE A 851 15.23 9.58 0.18
CA PHE A 851 16.04 8.43 0.55
C PHE A 851 16.60 7.66 -0.66
N HIS A 852 15.81 7.48 -1.72
CA HIS A 852 16.24 6.71 -2.90
C HIS A 852 17.03 7.52 -3.96
N LEU A 853 16.89 8.85 -4.01
CA LEU A 853 17.53 9.69 -5.04
C LEU A 853 18.59 10.68 -4.51
N TYR A 854 18.55 11.05 -3.22
CA TYR A 854 19.27 12.22 -2.68
C TYR A 854 20.05 11.97 -1.37
N SER A 855 19.91 10.80 -0.73
CA SER A 855 20.66 10.46 0.49
C SER A 855 22.15 10.23 0.21
N ARG A 856 23.01 10.92 0.97
CA ARG A 856 24.46 10.74 0.95
C ARG A 856 24.84 9.35 1.45
N THR A 857 25.46 8.53 0.59
CA THR A 857 25.99 7.24 1.01
C THR A 857 27.19 7.42 1.94
N GLN A 858 27.03 7.16 3.24
CA GLN A 858 28.13 7.02 4.22
C GLN A 858 29.14 5.97 3.75
N SER A 859 30.17 6.38 3.01
CA SER A 859 31.20 5.49 2.44
C SER A 859 32.61 6.08 2.54
N ASP A 860 32.72 7.38 2.85
CA ASP A 860 33.91 8.18 2.58
C ASP A 860 34.78 8.39 3.84
N ASP A 861 34.21 8.22 5.04
CA ASP A 861 34.88 8.35 6.35
C ASP A 861 35.97 7.28 6.63
N ASN A 862 36.38 6.50 5.62
CA ASN A 862 37.31 5.38 5.77
C ASN A 862 38.26 5.19 4.56
N MET A 863 38.50 6.24 3.77
CA MET A 863 39.56 6.26 2.74
C MET A 863 40.61 7.33 3.04
N SER A 864 41.85 7.02 2.66
CA SER A 864 43.05 7.82 2.95
C SER A 864 43.06 9.17 2.23
N HIS A 865 43.67 10.18 2.87
CA HIS A 865 43.67 11.59 2.47
C HIS A 865 44.23 11.95 1.07
N ASP A 866 44.84 10.99 0.34
CA ASP A 866 45.58 11.22 -0.91
C ASP A 866 44.80 10.75 -2.16
N SER A 867 43.65 11.36 -2.44
CA SER A 867 43.01 11.27 -3.76
C SER A 867 42.22 12.53 -4.08
N PRO A 868 42.44 13.18 -5.24
CA PRO A 868 41.75 14.41 -5.60
C PRO A 868 40.27 14.14 -5.89
N HIS A 869 39.43 15.01 -5.35
CA HIS A 869 37.97 15.10 -5.47
C HIS A 869 37.37 14.37 -6.69
N THR A 870 36.88 13.14 -6.49
CA THR A 870 35.90 12.53 -7.39
C THR A 870 34.52 13.08 -7.06
N ASP A 871 33.79 13.56 -8.06
CA ASP A 871 32.67 14.47 -7.85
C ASP A 871 31.49 13.90 -7.05
N LYS A 872 31.06 14.66 -6.04
CA LYS A 872 29.78 14.47 -5.33
C LYS A 872 28.59 14.38 -6.29
N SER A 873 28.69 15.11 -7.40
CA SER A 873 27.67 15.24 -8.43
C SER A 873 27.55 14.01 -9.33
N ALA A 874 28.55 13.11 -9.34
CA ALA A 874 28.50 11.85 -10.07
C ALA A 874 27.41 10.88 -9.54
N ALA A 875 26.92 11.09 -8.31
CA ALA A 875 25.82 10.31 -7.75
C ALA A 875 24.56 10.34 -8.64
N PHE A 876 24.23 11.47 -9.26
CA PHE A 876 23.09 11.62 -10.18
C PHE A 876 23.17 10.71 -11.41
N LEU A 877 24.38 10.38 -11.87
CA LEU A 877 24.61 9.49 -13.01
C LEU A 877 24.46 8.01 -12.64
N SER A 878 24.52 7.66 -11.36
CA SER A 878 24.39 6.28 -10.86
C SER A 878 22.93 5.82 -10.67
N VAL A 879 21.96 6.75 -10.71
CA VAL A 879 20.54 6.46 -10.50
C VAL A 879 19.97 5.68 -11.68
N SER A 880 19.49 4.46 -11.45
CA SER A 880 18.81 3.67 -12.48
C SER A 880 17.49 4.32 -12.90
N PRO A 881 17.19 4.45 -14.21
CA PRO A 881 15.88 4.90 -14.70
C PRO A 881 14.70 4.10 -14.14
N THR A 882 14.92 2.84 -13.75
CA THR A 882 13.89 2.00 -13.11
C THR A 882 13.43 2.52 -11.74
N VAL A 883 14.32 3.17 -10.98
CA VAL A 883 13.98 3.78 -9.67
C VAL A 883 13.19 5.06 -9.87
N ILE A 884 13.58 5.87 -10.86
CA ILE A 884 12.87 7.11 -11.23
C ILE A 884 11.45 6.77 -11.73
N TYR A 885 11.33 5.78 -12.61
CA TYR A 885 10.04 5.29 -13.10
C TYR A 885 9.14 4.78 -11.97
N GLU A 886 9.66 3.96 -11.05
CA GLU A 886 8.85 3.41 -9.95
C GLU A 886 8.43 4.49 -8.93
N LEU A 887 9.26 5.50 -8.67
CA LEU A 887 8.88 6.65 -7.84
C LEU A 887 7.81 7.52 -8.52
N ASP A 888 7.89 7.73 -9.83
CA ASP A 888 6.86 8.47 -10.57
C ASP A 888 5.54 7.68 -10.65
N ARG A 889 5.62 6.37 -10.84
CA ARG A 889 4.47 5.45 -10.82
C ARG A 889 3.72 5.53 -9.49
N GLN A 890 4.42 5.55 -8.36
CA GLN A 890 3.83 5.73 -7.03
C GLN A 890 3.23 7.13 -6.82
N LEU A 891 3.79 8.16 -7.45
CA LEU A 891 3.24 9.52 -7.41
C LEU A 891 1.94 9.65 -8.23
N GLU A 892 1.84 8.94 -9.36
CA GLU A 892 0.57 8.82 -10.11
C GLU A 892 -0.45 7.95 -9.36
N GLU A 893 -0.04 6.86 -8.72
CA GLU A 893 -0.93 6.07 -7.83
C GLU A 893 -1.50 6.96 -6.72
N TRP A 894 -0.66 7.71 -6.01
CA TRP A 894 -1.09 8.66 -4.98
C TRP A 894 -2.10 9.68 -5.52
N ARG A 895 -1.86 10.27 -6.70
CA ARG A 895 -2.80 11.20 -7.34
C ARG A 895 -4.12 10.53 -7.70
N SER A 896 -4.10 9.27 -8.13
CA SER A 896 -5.30 8.50 -8.48
C SER A 896 -6.13 8.04 -7.28
N CYS A 897 -5.55 8.03 -6.07
CA CYS A 897 -6.24 7.74 -4.81
C CYS A 897 -6.77 9.00 -4.09
N LEU A 898 -6.74 10.18 -4.71
CA LEU A 898 -7.33 11.39 -4.13
C LEU A 898 -8.86 11.34 -4.21
N PRO A 899 -9.58 11.68 -3.13
CA PRO A 899 -11.05 11.64 -3.12
C PRO A 899 -11.65 12.78 -3.95
N GLN A 900 -12.93 12.59 -4.31
CA GLN A 900 -13.73 13.57 -5.06
C GLN A 900 -13.64 14.97 -4.44
N GLY A 901 -13.49 15.99 -5.29
CA GLY A 901 -13.29 17.38 -4.87
C GLY A 901 -11.83 17.77 -4.52
N LEU A 902 -10.95 16.80 -4.26
CA LEU A 902 -9.49 17.01 -4.15
C LEU A 902 -8.71 16.46 -5.36
N GLU A 903 -9.39 15.75 -6.26
CA GLU A 903 -8.84 15.16 -7.49
C GLU A 903 -8.33 16.19 -8.51
N PHE A 904 -7.41 15.75 -9.38
CA PHE A 904 -6.94 16.50 -10.53
C PHE A 904 -6.28 15.60 -11.60
N GLY A 905 -6.26 16.08 -12.84
CA GLY A 905 -5.72 15.35 -13.99
C GLY A 905 -4.21 15.14 -13.97
N THR A 906 -3.74 14.19 -14.78
CA THR A 906 -2.32 13.97 -15.10
C THR A 906 -1.68 15.20 -15.74
N LEU A 907 -0.35 15.31 -15.66
CA LEU A 907 0.42 16.30 -16.42
C LEU A 907 0.11 16.19 -17.92
N SER A 908 -0.29 17.29 -18.53
CA SER A 908 -0.53 17.44 -19.97
C SER A 908 0.34 18.55 -20.56
N GLU A 909 0.60 18.49 -21.88
CA GLU A 909 1.38 19.55 -22.55
C GLU A 909 0.60 20.88 -22.62
N ALA A 910 -0.74 20.83 -22.67
CA ALA A 910 -1.59 22.03 -22.60
C ALA A 910 -1.35 22.84 -21.32
N GLN A 911 -1.24 22.19 -20.15
CA GLN A 911 -0.92 22.86 -18.87
C GLN A 911 0.46 23.55 -18.88
N LEU A 912 1.39 23.14 -19.75
CA LEU A 912 2.71 23.76 -19.90
C LEU A 912 2.73 24.92 -20.92
N SER A 913 1.65 25.09 -21.68
CA SER A 913 1.45 26.16 -22.68
C SER A 913 0.41 27.19 -22.26
N GLU A 914 -0.51 26.87 -21.34
CA GLU A 914 -1.63 27.72 -20.93
C GLU A 914 -1.67 27.92 -19.40
N ILE A 915 -0.69 28.64 -18.83
CA ILE A 915 -0.75 29.08 -17.44
C ILE A 915 -1.55 30.39 -17.35
N SER A 916 -2.81 30.31 -16.91
CA SER A 916 -3.58 31.51 -16.60
C SER A 916 -3.02 32.22 -15.36
N LEU A 917 -2.80 33.53 -15.50
CA LEU A 917 -2.37 34.43 -14.43
C LEU A 917 -3.55 35.23 -13.83
N GLU A 918 -4.79 34.89 -14.19
CA GLU A 918 -5.97 35.69 -13.84
C GLU A 918 -6.23 35.71 -12.32
N GLN A 919 -6.34 36.92 -11.78
CA GLN A 919 -6.52 37.15 -10.34
C GLN A 919 -7.99 36.98 -9.93
N HIS A 920 -8.39 35.72 -9.76
CA HIS A 920 -9.69 35.35 -9.19
C HIS A 920 -9.58 35.00 -7.70
N HIS A 921 -10.60 35.36 -6.92
CA HIS A 921 -10.69 35.00 -5.50
C HIS A 921 -10.93 33.48 -5.36
N ARG A 922 -9.93 32.76 -4.84
CA ARG A 922 -10.00 31.30 -4.65
C ARG A 922 -10.74 30.95 -3.37
N SER A 923 -11.75 30.09 -3.48
CA SER A 923 -12.43 29.47 -2.33
C SER A 923 -11.46 28.62 -1.50
N ILE A 924 -11.80 28.33 -0.23
CA ILE A 924 -10.92 27.54 0.65
C ILE A 924 -10.60 26.16 0.07
N ASP A 925 -11.57 25.52 -0.57
CA ASP A 925 -11.41 24.20 -1.18
C ASP A 925 -10.50 24.23 -2.40
N GLU A 926 -10.55 25.30 -3.20
CA GLU A 926 -9.58 25.54 -4.27
C GLU A 926 -8.18 25.78 -3.71
N LYS A 927 -8.02 26.48 -2.58
CA LYS A 927 -6.70 26.65 -1.94
C LYS A 927 -6.13 25.31 -1.47
N LEU A 928 -6.95 24.48 -0.82
CA LEU A 928 -6.57 23.14 -0.37
C LEU A 928 -6.18 22.23 -1.56
N ARG A 929 -7.03 22.18 -2.59
CA ARG A 929 -6.77 21.39 -3.81
C ARG A 929 -5.54 21.88 -4.58
N SER A 930 -5.41 23.18 -4.81
CA SER A 930 -4.23 23.79 -5.46
C SER A 930 -2.95 23.56 -4.66
N HIS A 931 -3.02 23.53 -3.33
CA HIS A 931 -1.87 23.16 -2.51
C HIS A 931 -1.43 21.71 -2.74
N LEU A 932 -2.36 20.73 -2.78
CA LEU A 932 -2.02 19.34 -3.11
C LEU A 932 -1.40 19.21 -4.51
N ILE A 933 -1.96 19.91 -5.51
CA ILE A 933 -1.41 20.00 -6.87
C ILE A 933 0.02 20.55 -6.85
N SER A 934 0.27 21.63 -6.11
CA SER A 934 1.59 22.24 -5.95
C SER A 934 2.60 21.28 -5.30
N ARG A 935 2.22 20.49 -4.28
CA ARG A 935 3.11 19.47 -3.68
C ARG A 935 3.37 18.29 -4.62
N TYR A 936 2.36 17.84 -5.38
CA TYR A 936 2.52 16.80 -6.40
C TYR A 936 3.51 17.23 -7.49
N PHE A 937 3.37 18.42 -8.06
CA PHE A 937 4.31 18.90 -9.08
C PHE A 937 5.72 19.14 -8.51
N ALA A 938 5.85 19.56 -7.24
CA ALA A 938 7.15 19.67 -6.59
C ALA A 938 7.83 18.29 -6.48
N ALA A 939 7.10 17.24 -6.12
CA ALA A 939 7.63 15.87 -6.11
C ALA A 939 7.97 15.36 -7.52
N LYS A 940 7.11 15.60 -8.51
CA LYS A 940 7.36 15.18 -9.91
C LYS A 940 8.60 15.86 -10.49
N SER A 941 8.81 17.14 -10.15
CA SER A 941 10.04 17.88 -10.47
C SER A 941 11.26 17.27 -9.79
N ILE A 942 11.21 17.01 -8.48
CA ILE A 942 12.31 16.39 -7.72
C ILE A 942 12.66 14.99 -8.26
N ILE A 943 11.67 14.16 -8.62
CA ILE A 943 11.91 12.84 -9.23
C ILE A 943 12.66 12.96 -10.57
N HIS A 944 12.30 13.94 -11.40
CA HIS A 944 12.85 14.10 -12.75
C HIS A 944 14.11 14.99 -12.83
N ARG A 945 14.44 15.75 -11.78
CA ARG A 945 15.64 16.62 -11.70
C ARG A 945 16.97 15.94 -12.08
N PRO A 946 17.21 14.62 -11.84
CA PRO A 946 18.39 13.93 -12.38
C PRO A 946 18.52 13.96 -13.91
N TYR A 947 17.42 14.11 -14.66
CA TYR A 947 17.45 14.28 -16.11
C TYR A 947 17.94 15.67 -16.53
N ILE A 948 17.61 16.74 -15.78
CA ILE A 948 18.24 18.07 -15.99
C ILE A 948 19.74 17.97 -15.74
N TYR A 949 20.14 17.29 -14.64
CA TYR A 949 21.56 17.09 -14.35
C TYR A 949 22.28 16.38 -15.50
N LYS A 950 21.71 15.29 -16.03
CA LYS A 950 22.25 14.59 -17.21
C LYS A 950 22.34 15.48 -18.44
N ALA A 951 21.31 16.28 -18.74
CA ALA A 951 21.32 17.18 -19.89
C ALA A 951 22.48 18.20 -19.78
N LEU A 952 22.62 18.86 -18.63
CA LEU A 952 23.66 19.88 -18.40
C LEU A 952 25.10 19.33 -18.33
N HIS A 953 25.27 18.01 -18.27
CA HIS A 953 26.59 17.36 -18.10
C HIS A 953 26.79 16.15 -19.04
N HIS A 954 26.11 16.12 -20.19
CA HIS A 954 26.34 15.10 -21.22
C HIS A 954 27.61 15.40 -22.03
N ASP A 955 28.20 14.37 -22.64
CA ASP A 955 29.27 14.56 -23.63
C ASP A 955 28.62 15.09 -24.94
N PRO A 956 29.00 16.29 -25.44
CA PRO A 956 28.41 16.88 -26.65
C PRO A 956 28.59 16.06 -27.94
N THR A 957 29.44 15.03 -27.92
CA THR A 957 29.61 14.08 -29.03
C THR A 957 28.58 12.95 -29.02
N THR A 958 27.84 12.78 -27.92
CA THR A 958 26.78 11.76 -27.77
C THR A 958 25.39 12.40 -27.77
N PRO A 959 24.45 11.96 -28.64
CA PRO A 959 23.10 12.52 -28.64
C PRO A 959 22.34 12.11 -27.37
N LEU A 960 21.65 13.07 -26.74
CA LEU A 960 20.75 12.79 -25.62
C LEU A 960 19.64 11.83 -26.04
N SER A 961 19.24 10.91 -25.15
CA SER A 961 18.08 10.06 -25.42
C SER A 961 16.77 10.84 -25.33
N GLU A 962 15.77 10.46 -26.11
CA GLU A 962 14.42 11.06 -26.05
C GLU A 962 13.84 10.99 -24.62
N ILE A 963 14.16 9.93 -23.87
CA ILE A 963 13.74 9.73 -22.49
C ILE A 963 14.37 10.76 -21.56
N ASP A 964 15.69 11.00 -21.68
CA ASP A 964 16.37 12.01 -20.86
C ASP A 964 15.91 13.42 -21.23
N SER A 965 15.73 13.73 -22.53
CA SER A 965 15.19 15.00 -22.99
C SER A 965 13.75 15.26 -22.51
N ARG A 966 12.88 14.25 -22.56
CA ARG A 966 11.51 14.32 -22.02
C ARG A 966 11.52 14.49 -20.51
N GLY A 967 12.41 13.77 -19.81
CA GLY A 967 12.57 13.88 -18.36
C GLY A 967 12.99 15.28 -17.91
N ALA A 968 13.93 15.92 -18.61
CA ALA A 968 14.35 17.29 -18.33
C ALA A 968 13.21 18.31 -18.53
N ARG A 969 12.41 18.17 -19.60
CA ARG A 969 11.18 18.98 -19.81
C ARG A 969 10.17 18.82 -18.66
N ILE A 970 9.91 17.57 -18.23
CA ILE A 970 9.01 17.30 -17.11
C ILE A 970 9.51 17.95 -15.82
N ALA A 971 10.82 17.89 -15.55
CA ALA A 971 11.40 18.44 -14.33
C ALA A 971 11.25 19.97 -14.19
N VAL A 972 11.55 20.74 -15.25
CA VAL A 972 11.40 22.20 -15.27
C VAL A 972 9.93 22.60 -15.38
N GLY A 973 9.15 21.94 -16.26
CA GLY A 973 7.74 22.21 -16.45
C GLY A 973 6.91 22.00 -15.18
N CYS A 974 7.15 20.91 -14.44
CA CYS A 974 6.51 20.70 -13.14
C CYS A 974 6.93 21.77 -12.12
N ALA A 975 8.20 22.18 -12.08
CA ALA A 975 8.64 23.25 -11.17
C ALA A 975 7.94 24.59 -11.45
N LEU A 976 7.63 24.92 -12.71
CA LEU A 976 6.83 26.09 -13.07
C LEU A 976 5.37 25.94 -12.59
N LEU A 977 4.78 24.75 -12.74
CA LEU A 977 3.43 24.45 -12.27
C LEU A 977 3.29 24.49 -10.73
N VAL A 978 4.38 24.32 -9.96
CA VAL A 978 4.38 24.56 -8.51
C VAL A 978 3.99 26.01 -8.20
N ILE A 979 4.52 26.97 -8.97
CA ILE A 979 4.33 28.41 -8.74
C ILE A 979 2.93 28.88 -9.16
N ALA A 980 2.42 28.34 -10.27
CA ALA A 980 1.04 28.59 -10.70
C ALA A 980 0.01 28.12 -9.66
N ASN A 981 0.27 26.98 -8.99
CA ASN A 981 -0.70 26.38 -8.06
C ASN A 981 -0.50 26.80 -6.59
N SER A 982 0.70 27.22 -6.17
CA SER A 982 1.02 27.54 -4.77
C SER A 982 0.18 28.66 -4.17
N GLY A 983 -0.36 29.57 -4.99
CA GLY A 983 -1.11 30.75 -4.57
C GLY A 983 -0.29 32.05 -4.52
N MET A 984 1.02 31.97 -4.75
CA MET A 984 1.96 33.10 -4.70
C MET A 984 1.60 34.29 -5.60
N LEU A 985 0.80 34.06 -6.64
CA LEU A 985 0.36 35.06 -7.63
C LEU A 985 -1.06 35.59 -7.37
N HIS A 986 -1.78 34.99 -6.41
CA HIS A 986 -3.21 35.22 -6.18
C HIS A 986 -3.54 35.68 -4.74
N GLU A 987 -2.64 35.47 -3.78
CA GLU A 987 -2.93 35.65 -2.35
C GLU A 987 -1.77 36.29 -1.58
N PRO A 988 -2.05 37.06 -0.49
CA PRO A 988 -1.02 37.58 0.39
C PRO A 988 -0.15 36.47 0.98
N LEU A 989 1.17 36.68 0.97
CA LEU A 989 2.14 35.63 1.31
C LEU A 989 1.90 35.01 2.71
N VAL A 990 1.48 35.81 3.69
CA VAL A 990 1.22 35.34 5.06
C VAL A 990 -0.03 34.48 5.22
N LEU A 991 -0.92 34.45 4.21
CA LEU A 991 -2.11 33.60 4.16
C LEU A 991 -1.91 32.31 3.35
N LEU A 992 -0.77 32.13 2.66
CA LEU A 992 -0.45 30.84 2.06
C LEU A 992 -0.26 29.79 3.16
N LEU A 993 -0.77 28.58 2.93
CA LEU A 993 -0.71 27.47 3.90
C LEU A 993 0.73 27.20 4.36
N HIS A 994 1.67 27.20 3.40
CA HIS A 994 3.11 27.02 3.65
C HIS A 994 3.91 28.01 2.78
N PRO A 995 4.10 29.26 3.24
CA PRO A 995 4.69 30.32 2.42
C PRO A 995 6.15 30.03 2.13
N ILE A 996 6.88 29.43 3.07
CA ILE A 996 8.30 29.18 2.91
C ILE A 996 8.63 28.12 1.87
N ASN A 997 7.95 26.97 1.87
CA ASN A 997 8.13 25.95 0.82
C ASN A 997 7.80 26.53 -0.57
N SER A 998 6.88 27.50 -0.63
CA SER A 998 6.54 28.23 -1.86
C SER A 998 7.73 29.11 -2.31
N CYS A 999 8.28 29.95 -1.42
CA CYS A 999 9.46 30.80 -1.72
C CYS A 999 10.69 29.97 -2.14
N ARG A 1000 10.96 28.88 -1.41
CA ARG A 1000 12.07 27.96 -1.71
C ARG A 1000 11.87 27.22 -3.04
N SER A 1001 10.62 26.87 -3.40
CA SER A 1001 10.29 26.30 -4.71
C SER A 1001 10.55 27.27 -5.86
N LEU A 1002 10.24 28.57 -5.69
CA LEU A 1002 10.55 29.57 -6.70
C LEU A 1002 12.06 29.73 -6.91
N PHE A 1003 12.84 29.79 -5.83
CA PHE A 1003 14.30 29.84 -5.93
C PHE A 1003 14.86 28.58 -6.63
N ALA A 1004 14.34 27.39 -6.34
CA ALA A 1004 14.72 26.17 -7.05
C ALA A 1004 14.38 26.21 -8.56
N LEU A 1005 13.26 26.81 -8.95
CA LEU A 1005 12.89 27.01 -10.35
C LEU A 1005 13.82 28.01 -11.05
N GLU A 1006 14.02 29.19 -10.48
CA GLU A 1006 14.88 30.25 -11.03
C GLU A 1006 16.34 29.76 -11.20
N VAL A 1007 16.87 28.95 -10.27
CA VAL A 1007 18.20 28.33 -10.41
C VAL A 1007 18.22 27.32 -11.56
N GLN A 1008 17.21 26.44 -11.67
CA GLN A 1008 17.14 25.48 -12.78
C GLN A 1008 17.03 26.17 -14.15
N ILE A 1009 16.23 27.24 -14.26
CA ILE A 1009 16.13 28.08 -15.46
C ILE A 1009 17.49 28.75 -15.78
N SER A 1010 18.14 29.34 -14.78
CA SER A 1010 19.43 30.04 -14.94
C SER A 1010 20.53 29.09 -15.44
N LEU A 1011 20.61 27.86 -14.91
CA LEU A 1011 21.59 26.87 -15.37
C LEU A 1011 21.28 26.38 -16.80
N VAL A 1012 20.00 26.16 -17.14
CA VAL A 1012 19.59 25.73 -18.49
C VAL A 1012 19.78 26.83 -19.55
N LEU A 1013 19.59 28.11 -19.21
CA LEU A 1013 19.82 29.22 -20.15
C LEU A 1013 21.30 29.40 -20.52
N ARG A 1014 22.24 28.99 -19.64
CA ARG A 1014 23.69 29.08 -19.91
C ARG A 1014 24.21 28.05 -20.92
N ASP A 1015 23.43 27.01 -21.22
CA ASP A 1015 23.75 26.05 -22.29
C ASP A 1015 22.64 26.02 -23.37
N ASN A 1016 22.98 26.53 -24.55
CA ASN A 1016 22.10 26.51 -25.73
C ASN A 1016 21.63 25.10 -26.11
N SER A 1017 22.41 24.05 -25.81
CA SER A 1017 22.03 22.67 -26.10
C SER A 1017 20.91 22.15 -25.19
N CYS A 1018 20.77 22.71 -23.97
CA CYS A 1018 19.77 22.31 -22.99
C CYS A 1018 18.45 23.08 -23.05
N GLN A 1019 18.36 24.17 -23.83
CA GLN A 1019 17.17 25.05 -23.86
C GLN A 1019 15.87 24.35 -24.28
N PHE A 1020 15.92 23.16 -24.89
CA PHE A 1020 14.75 22.31 -25.15
C PHE A 1020 13.97 21.93 -23.86
N ALA A 1021 14.61 22.03 -22.68
CA ALA A 1021 14.00 21.71 -21.39
C ALA A 1021 13.06 22.81 -20.86
N LEU A 1022 13.12 24.03 -21.40
CA LEU A 1022 12.32 25.16 -20.93
C LEU A 1022 10.87 25.11 -21.47
N PRO A 1023 9.84 25.25 -20.62
CA PRO A 1023 8.45 25.43 -21.07
C PRO A 1023 8.27 26.81 -21.71
N GLN A 1024 7.28 26.97 -22.61
CA GLN A 1024 7.08 28.21 -23.38
C GLN A 1024 6.93 29.47 -22.51
N GLN A 1025 6.28 29.34 -21.35
CA GLN A 1025 5.97 30.45 -20.44
C GLN A 1025 6.95 30.57 -19.25
N TRP A 1026 8.19 30.09 -19.38
CA TRP A 1026 9.18 30.06 -18.28
C TRP A 1026 9.42 31.42 -17.57
N ARG A 1027 9.20 32.55 -18.26
CA ARG A 1027 9.38 33.91 -17.72
C ARG A 1027 8.43 34.29 -16.57
N ILE A 1028 7.33 33.55 -16.38
CA ILE A 1028 6.43 33.73 -15.24
C ILE A 1028 7.16 33.60 -13.89
N ALA A 1029 8.24 32.81 -13.82
CA ALA A 1029 9.10 32.73 -12.64
C ALA A 1029 9.77 34.08 -12.29
N GLU A 1030 10.21 34.82 -13.30
CA GLU A 1030 10.84 36.14 -13.12
C GLU A 1030 9.80 37.19 -12.69
N GLU A 1031 8.58 37.10 -13.21
CA GLU A 1031 7.45 37.95 -12.85
C GLU A 1031 6.98 37.68 -11.42
N ALA A 1032 6.85 36.41 -11.02
CA ALA A 1032 6.58 36.00 -9.65
C ALA A 1032 7.63 36.55 -8.68
N ARG A 1033 8.92 36.41 -9.01
CA ARG A 1033 10.01 36.94 -8.17
C ARG A 1033 9.93 38.46 -8.05
N LYS A 1034 9.65 39.20 -9.13
CA LYS A 1034 9.47 40.66 -9.09
C LYS A 1034 8.30 41.02 -8.17
N ALA A 1035 7.12 40.45 -8.41
CA ALA A 1035 5.89 40.73 -7.67
C ALA A 1035 6.05 40.58 -6.15
N MET A 1036 6.75 39.53 -5.70
CA MET A 1036 6.92 39.24 -4.27
C MET A 1036 8.16 39.86 -3.62
N SER A 1037 9.14 40.32 -4.40
CA SER A 1037 10.44 40.78 -3.89
C SER A 1037 10.36 41.88 -2.82
N ALA A 1038 9.38 42.79 -2.93
CA ALA A 1038 9.14 43.83 -1.93
C ALA A 1038 8.69 43.23 -0.59
N SER A 1039 7.57 42.49 -0.59
CA SER A 1039 7.02 41.85 0.61
C SER A 1039 7.98 40.82 1.24
N ILE A 1040 8.69 40.06 0.41
CA ILE A 1040 9.67 39.06 0.87
C ILE A 1040 10.87 39.71 1.55
N ALA A 1041 11.35 40.86 1.07
CA ALA A 1041 12.60 41.44 1.56
C ALA A 1041 12.54 41.83 3.05
N GLU A 1042 11.38 42.24 3.54
CA GLU A 1042 11.15 42.55 4.95
C GLU A 1042 10.85 41.28 5.79
N MET A 1043 10.31 40.23 5.15
CA MET A 1043 9.78 39.04 5.82
C MET A 1043 10.71 37.80 5.88
N SER A 1044 11.72 37.66 5.02
CA SER A 1044 12.72 36.57 5.16
C SER A 1044 14.11 36.96 4.64
N PRO A 1045 15.13 37.04 5.51
CA PRO A 1045 16.51 37.30 5.08
C PRO A 1045 17.09 36.18 4.22
N THR A 1046 16.62 34.92 4.39
CA THR A 1046 16.99 33.81 3.49
C THR A 1046 16.62 34.13 2.04
N ALA A 1047 15.39 34.58 1.82
CA ALA A 1047 14.88 34.82 0.48
C ALA A 1047 15.40 36.13 -0.17
N VAL A 1048 15.87 37.09 0.63
CA VAL A 1048 16.74 38.19 0.14
C VAL A 1048 18.02 37.60 -0.44
N ARG A 1049 18.71 36.75 0.33
CA ARG A 1049 19.99 36.14 -0.09
C ARG A 1049 19.83 35.22 -1.30
N ASP A 1050 18.71 34.52 -1.41
CA ASP A 1050 18.34 33.77 -2.63
C ASP A 1050 18.29 34.70 -3.86
N GLY A 1051 17.66 35.87 -3.72
CA GLY A 1051 17.57 36.88 -4.79
C GLY A 1051 18.93 37.45 -5.20
N GLU A 1052 19.84 37.68 -4.25
CA GLU A 1052 21.22 38.08 -4.52
C GLU A 1052 21.98 36.99 -5.30
N LEU A 1053 21.84 35.72 -4.90
CA LEU A 1053 22.48 34.58 -5.58
C LEU A 1053 21.96 34.39 -7.01
N LEU A 1054 20.66 34.63 -7.26
CA LEU A 1054 20.11 34.64 -8.62
C LEU A 1054 20.70 35.77 -9.48
N GLN A 1055 20.91 36.98 -8.92
CA GLN A 1055 21.55 38.08 -9.65
C GLN A 1055 23.01 37.76 -10.01
N LEU A 1056 23.72 37.00 -9.18
CA LEU A 1056 25.08 36.53 -9.47
C LEU A 1056 25.12 35.34 -10.45
N LEU A 1057 24.09 34.49 -10.49
CA LEU A 1057 23.92 33.44 -11.51
C LEU A 1057 23.57 33.97 -12.90
N ALA A 1058 23.04 35.19 -12.99
CA ALA A 1058 22.70 35.87 -14.24
C ALA A 1058 23.87 36.65 -14.87
N GLN A 1059 25.06 36.63 -14.24
CA GLN A 1059 26.30 37.28 -14.67
C GLN A 1059 27.31 36.29 -15.29
#